data_AF-A0AAV9Q4C2-F1
#
_entry.id   AF-A0AAV9Q4C2-F1
#
_cell.length_a   1.000
_cell.length_b   1.000
_cell.length_c   1.000
_cell.angle_alpha   90.00
_cell.angle_beta   90.00
_cell.angle_gamma   90.00
#
_symmetry.space_group_name_H-M   'P 1'
#
loop_
_entity.id
_entity.type
_entity.pdbx_description
1 polymer ?
#
loop_
_entity_poly.entity_id
_entity_poly.type
_entity_poly.pdbx_seq_one_letter_code
_entity_poly.pdbx_strand_id
1 'polypeptide(L)'
;MSRQCTISEPFRREHKRKRISELELRTDELQERLNTSSQRDTSALPEPTWTAVNSSDHQNVESESRLASVAPFFRDAAIAPVSFRSFSQAAETLQTPESLPHDQSPTGTLPRTLEGQTIDAKDIDALFQTYFRDYASLMPILEPSMTPNACYALSSFLFWAIIGVGCRTCHNNPTLLGVLPPKIHKMALLSVNGNGSLQTVQAWLLLLYWPFPKSNTGQDLIFPMSAAILHMAMQLGLHLPSSGQEFSKVRLRLSEEEMRMRAETWGYCTLIYQRSCVAKGMPATPILDIPYDLEQRRALFQNMSPRLKFELKLQDVVTRGSIAVSQNGLRVMSAEQERSLDTLLNVFQAQIAGVGLEYASDLDRLYVQLSTQSILAYNLYKSPAAQDPTSLYDLCMTCCQVIESFDHLDRIGQICLAASPIFFYHGLMVPCHILLRLLKTSFSRYITIERAKSALFLGIGLHKRMSLQNDDVPARSGVALTQLWNSTRVFRKPNGSETVALRIRSRLSGSIVLDGIVWWREEFGAFMGVYPPPITDARNDPPPNEHGIVPNGNALPEATMPAPAKPDYSNFLDDPMLTEFGWPVDDDIFSSIWTDNTLGKQSDDEENGNPYARRGADRIKLMLENSDKNRLASKKISNQIQKTGVECASIGSQALFHLWKNTWKSWITRQRKGTAGPPSAENICRFMDETLQETTPKGRGKPIPSQSLFVTGTYLLNRHLTAKHPDWRGGGHIALTTTSWLNKMVKEQRLWRGIYRKRQFVTLFVLRKLTIAWFTTALRQGTLGFDVSLGRVLPLILMMAIDCRVGDIVACDTQHAKAGMYTRHEDIYLTLDDEGDEVSNVVADVTMKYEKGKKLSHDNRCRRVEQFHDPAYNTVDFILLWIAHCLRHGFFAAGSNLTDVLAAAKARPDRQIQYKYPDYPVASQVNKFARGLLKKHTELAADVVTEILHLENPTDFIMYFARFNVVRNVTVSMKAGSSISASSYEGRVASGNSRDPPSQFMFICPDCPGKSFATQQNYQQHRESCLWRQIKAAEDAAAGVKKEKKRVEPPKDTACPHAGPGPDDCKAGPFKKSNLAAHLETHEFQEKSRCPRENCPSERVFPKLVDWRLHLLKEHKGQKELPEPVICELCNEVWTTAQAYNQHLKFKHSFKGKKLADAKVEIISKKAAKKAAKKAAQKQN
;
A
#
# COMPACT_ATOMS: atom_id res chain seq x y z
N MET A 1 22.19 38.59 -65.03
CA MET A 1 21.43 39.86 -64.95
C MET A 1 21.22 40.19 -63.48
N SER A 2 21.68 41.36 -63.07
CA SER A 2 21.50 41.96 -61.74
C SER A 2 20.15 42.66 -61.64
N ARG A 3 19.55 42.66 -60.43
CA ARG A 3 18.50 43.55 -59.83
C ARG A 3 17.63 42.74 -58.86
N GLN A 4 17.24 43.17 -57.66
CA GLN A 4 17.45 44.41 -56.91
C GLN A 4 17.06 44.10 -55.45
N CYS A 5 17.93 44.40 -54.49
CA CYS A 5 17.62 44.29 -53.07
C CYS A 5 16.90 45.56 -52.61
N THR A 6 15.68 45.43 -52.09
CA THR A 6 14.93 46.53 -51.47
C THR A 6 14.59 46.14 -50.04
N ILE A 7 15.15 46.90 -49.10
CA ILE A 7 14.87 46.77 -47.67
C ILE A 7 13.60 47.58 -47.37
N SER A 8 12.58 46.94 -46.81
CA SER A 8 11.49 47.61 -46.10
C SER A 8 11.70 47.44 -44.59
N GLU A 9 11.94 48.54 -43.87
CA GLU A 9 11.97 48.59 -42.39
C GLU A 9 10.69 49.23 -41.80
N PRO A 10 10.33 48.98 -40.52
CA PRO A 10 10.62 47.77 -39.75
C PRO A 10 9.37 47.21 -39.04
N PHE A 11 9.26 45.88 -38.96
CA PHE A 11 8.55 45.28 -37.83
C PHE A 11 9.47 45.42 -36.60
N ARG A 12 9.22 46.44 -35.77
CA ARG A 12 9.92 46.64 -34.49
C ARG A 12 9.67 45.42 -33.59
N ARG A 13 10.74 44.78 -33.12
CA ARG A 13 10.66 43.94 -31.92
C ARG A 13 10.36 44.85 -30.73
N GLU A 14 9.10 44.92 -30.34
CA GLU A 14 8.76 45.55 -29.06
C GLU A 14 9.20 44.63 -27.92
N HIS A 15 10.12 45.14 -27.11
CA HIS A 15 10.61 44.46 -25.92
C HIS A 15 9.44 44.10 -25.02
N LYS A 16 9.28 42.80 -24.76
CA LYS A 16 8.24 42.22 -23.88
C LYS A 16 8.19 42.91 -22.50
N ARG A 17 9.32 43.44 -22.01
CA ARG A 17 9.40 44.25 -20.78
C ARG A 17 8.72 45.62 -20.89
N LYS A 18 8.78 46.29 -22.05
CA LYS A 18 8.15 47.59 -22.26
C LYS A 18 6.62 47.49 -22.25
N ARG A 19 6.07 46.45 -22.90
CA ARG A 19 4.62 46.14 -22.89
C ARG A 19 4.12 45.72 -21.50
N ILE A 20 4.93 44.99 -20.73
CA ILE A 20 4.56 44.60 -19.35
C ILE A 20 4.58 45.84 -18.44
N SER A 21 5.59 46.71 -18.57
CA SER A 21 5.65 47.95 -17.80
C SER A 21 4.54 48.95 -18.18
N GLU A 22 4.14 49.02 -19.46
CA GLU A 22 2.96 49.78 -19.90
C GLU A 22 1.64 49.19 -19.38
N LEU A 23 1.56 47.87 -19.23
CA LEU A 23 0.39 47.19 -18.67
C LEU A 23 0.34 47.33 -17.15
N GLU A 24 1.47 47.33 -16.46
CA GLU A 24 1.58 47.63 -15.03
C GLU A 24 1.19 49.09 -14.76
N LEU A 25 1.72 50.03 -15.55
CA LEU A 25 1.36 51.45 -15.45
C LEU A 25 -0.14 51.70 -15.71
N ARG A 26 -0.74 51.01 -16.70
CA ARG A 26 -2.19 51.08 -16.94
C ARG A 26 -3.02 50.42 -15.85
N THR A 27 -2.46 49.42 -15.16
CA THR A 27 -3.13 48.77 -14.03
C THR A 27 -3.12 49.69 -12.81
N ASP A 28 -2.01 50.39 -12.58
CA ASP A 28 -1.89 51.40 -11.52
C ASP A 28 -2.80 52.62 -11.79
N GLU A 29 -2.84 53.13 -13.03
CA GLU A 29 -3.78 54.20 -13.42
C GLU A 29 -5.26 53.80 -13.28
N LEU A 30 -5.60 52.52 -13.54
CA LEU A 30 -6.96 52.00 -13.37
C LEU A 30 -7.32 51.82 -11.89
N GLN A 31 -6.36 51.41 -11.06
CA GLN A 31 -6.53 51.29 -9.61
C GLN A 31 -6.72 52.66 -8.96
N GLU A 32 -5.99 53.69 -9.43
CA GLU A 32 -6.12 55.07 -8.96
C GLU A 32 -7.46 55.70 -9.41
N ARG A 33 -7.94 55.39 -10.62
CA ARG A 33 -9.28 55.76 -11.09
C ARG A 33 -10.42 55.09 -10.31
N LEU A 34 -10.22 53.84 -9.88
CA LEU A 34 -11.18 53.13 -9.02
C LEU A 34 -11.22 53.72 -7.60
N ASN A 35 -10.08 54.13 -7.06
CA ASN A 35 -10.01 54.76 -5.73
C ASN A 35 -10.60 56.17 -5.73
N THR A 36 -10.40 56.95 -6.79
CA THR A 36 -11.04 58.28 -6.95
C THR A 36 -12.54 58.21 -7.23
N SER A 37 -13.04 57.10 -7.79
CA SER A 37 -14.48 56.87 -8.01
C SER A 37 -15.24 56.44 -6.74
N SER A 38 -14.55 56.10 -5.66
CA SER A 38 -15.18 55.61 -4.42
C SER A 38 -15.48 56.73 -3.40
N GLN A 39 -15.23 57.99 -3.76
CA GLN A 39 -15.63 59.19 -3.01
C GLN A 39 -16.52 60.09 -3.87
N ARG A 40 -17.80 59.74 -4.06
CA ARG A 40 -18.90 60.70 -4.29
C ARG A 40 -20.26 60.00 -4.16
N ASP A 41 -21.16 60.72 -3.51
CA ASP A 41 -22.62 60.57 -3.42
C ASP A 41 -23.21 59.61 -2.37
N THR A 42 -23.21 60.12 -1.13
CA THR A 42 -24.30 59.95 -0.17
C THR A 42 -25.47 60.88 -0.51
N SER A 43 -26.69 60.36 -0.71
CA SER A 43 -27.93 61.12 -0.43
C SER A 43 -29.14 60.24 -0.06
N ALA A 44 -29.57 60.40 1.19
CA ALA A 44 -30.94 60.51 1.72
C ALA A 44 -31.94 59.31 1.77
N LEU A 45 -32.08 58.77 3.02
CA LEU A 45 -33.31 58.54 3.83
C LEU A 45 -34.38 57.48 3.42
N PRO A 46 -35.24 56.96 4.36
CA PRO A 46 -35.12 56.81 5.82
C PRO A 46 -35.52 55.41 6.39
N GLU A 47 -35.10 55.20 7.64
CA GLU A 47 -35.32 54.09 8.58
C GLU A 47 -36.80 53.96 9.07
N PRO A 48 -37.22 52.90 9.82
CA PRO A 48 -36.91 52.90 11.27
C PRO A 48 -36.80 51.53 11.99
N THR A 49 -35.84 51.48 12.93
CA THR A 49 -35.93 50.97 14.33
C THR A 49 -36.22 49.47 14.60
N TRP A 50 -35.57 48.75 15.53
CA TRP A 50 -35.22 49.13 16.91
C TRP A 50 -34.00 48.37 17.48
N THR A 51 -33.15 49.14 18.15
CA THR A 51 -32.35 48.89 19.36
C THR A 51 -31.37 47.72 19.50
N ALA A 52 -30.10 48.13 19.52
CA ALA A 52 -28.98 47.50 20.20
C ALA A 52 -29.11 47.50 21.73
N VAL A 53 -28.42 46.55 22.38
CA VAL A 53 -27.63 46.83 23.58
C VAL A 53 -26.27 46.17 23.42
N ASN A 54 -25.25 47.03 23.44
CA ASN A 54 -23.82 46.75 23.52
C ASN A 54 -23.43 46.05 24.82
N SER A 55 -22.36 45.28 24.78
CA SER A 55 -21.13 45.47 25.59
C SER A 55 -20.05 44.55 24.99
N SER A 56 -19.10 45.10 24.21
CA SER A 56 -17.71 45.40 24.63
C SER A 56 -17.03 44.21 25.32
N ASP A 57 -15.93 43.64 24.82
CA ASP A 57 -14.72 44.39 24.52
C ASP A 57 -13.76 43.64 23.58
N HIS A 58 -12.99 44.43 22.84
CA HIS A 58 -11.86 44.00 22.01
C HIS A 58 -10.66 43.59 22.87
N GLN A 59 -9.92 42.54 22.46
CA GLN A 59 -8.46 42.54 22.21
C GLN A 59 -7.86 41.11 22.17
N ASN A 60 -7.58 40.60 20.97
CA ASN A 60 -6.34 39.90 20.54
C ASN A 60 -6.59 39.07 19.26
N VAL A 61 -6.50 39.70 18.08
CA VAL A 61 -6.76 39.02 16.78
C VAL A 61 -5.47 38.47 16.13
N GLU A 62 -4.28 38.66 16.70
CA GLU A 62 -3.05 38.15 16.08
C GLU A 62 -2.69 36.70 16.44
N SER A 63 -3.35 36.08 17.42
CA SER A 63 -3.13 34.67 17.79
C SER A 63 -4.08 33.68 17.11
N GLU A 64 -5.17 34.14 16.49
CA GLU A 64 -6.17 33.25 15.87
C GLU A 64 -5.80 32.77 14.45
N SER A 65 -4.87 33.45 13.78
CA SER A 65 -4.51 33.13 12.38
C SER A 65 -3.84 31.76 12.20
N ARG A 66 -3.28 31.16 13.27
CA ARG A 66 -2.65 29.82 13.20
C ARG A 66 -3.55 28.67 13.64
N LEU A 67 -4.68 28.94 14.30
CA LEU A 67 -5.66 27.92 14.72
C LEU A 67 -6.82 27.75 13.71
N ALA A 68 -7.07 28.74 12.85
CA ALA A 68 -8.16 28.72 11.87
C ALA A 68 -8.00 27.72 10.71
N SER A 69 -6.86 27.03 10.56
CA SER A 69 -6.64 26.05 9.49
C SER A 69 -7.11 24.63 9.82
N VAL A 70 -7.70 24.38 10.99
CA VAL A 70 -8.09 23.03 11.46
C VAL A 70 -9.58 22.90 11.82
N ALA A 71 -10.40 23.94 11.57
CA ALA A 71 -11.85 23.87 11.74
C ALA A 71 -12.54 24.36 10.46
N PRO A 72 -13.44 23.55 9.88
CA PRO A 72 -14.85 23.89 10.07
C PRO A 72 -15.75 22.66 10.32
N PHE A 73 -16.99 22.96 10.68
CA PHE A 73 -18.18 22.08 10.60
C PHE A 73 -18.55 21.20 11.79
N PHE A 74 -18.78 21.78 12.97
CA PHE A 74 -19.92 21.44 13.85
C PHE A 74 -20.11 22.58 14.87
N ARG A 75 -20.54 23.75 14.40
CA ARG A 75 -21.26 24.69 15.26
C ARG A 75 -22.53 25.08 14.52
N ASP A 76 -23.65 24.86 15.20
CA ASP A 76 -25.01 25.27 14.87
C ASP A 76 -25.77 24.45 13.81
N ALA A 77 -26.75 23.67 14.30
CA ALA A 77 -27.97 23.39 13.56
C ALA A 77 -29.13 23.23 14.55
N ALA A 78 -29.81 24.34 14.84
CA ALA A 78 -31.13 24.35 15.44
C ALA A 78 -32.16 23.77 14.46
N ILE A 79 -33.13 23.04 15.01
CA ILE A 79 -34.18 22.29 14.30
C ILE A 79 -35.32 23.24 13.88
N ALA A 80 -35.89 23.05 12.68
CA ALA A 80 -37.24 23.48 12.35
C ALA A 80 -37.92 22.45 11.41
N PRO A 81 -39.26 22.22 11.54
CA PRO A 81 -39.95 21.17 10.80
C PRO A 81 -40.61 21.72 9.52
N VAL A 82 -40.55 20.98 8.42
CA VAL A 82 -41.46 21.22 7.29
C VAL A 82 -41.94 19.90 6.70
N SER A 83 -43.26 19.73 6.75
CA SER A 83 -44.05 18.68 6.12
C SER A 83 -44.22 18.97 4.63
N PHE A 84 -44.06 17.95 3.75
CA PHE A 84 -45.06 17.74 2.70
C PHE A 84 -45.10 16.32 2.13
N ARG A 85 -46.36 15.96 1.89
CA ARG A 85 -47.07 14.76 1.41
C ARG A 85 -46.48 13.95 0.25
N SER A 86 -46.74 12.65 0.36
CA SER A 86 -46.67 11.60 -0.65
C SER A 86 -47.40 11.91 -1.95
N PHE A 87 -46.84 11.40 -3.06
CA PHE A 87 -47.62 10.79 -4.13
C PHE A 87 -47.01 9.44 -4.51
N SER A 88 -47.81 8.39 -4.32
CA SER A 88 -47.55 7.02 -4.74
C SER A 88 -47.86 6.86 -6.23
N GLN A 89 -47.02 6.14 -6.98
CA GLN A 89 -47.44 4.96 -7.76
C GLN A 89 -46.30 4.22 -8.48
N ALA A 90 -46.36 2.89 -8.31
CA ALA A 90 -45.90 1.78 -9.16
C ALA A 90 -44.40 1.45 -9.33
N ALA A 91 -44.02 0.40 -8.59
CA ALA A 91 -42.84 -0.46 -8.72
C ALA A 91 -42.78 -1.20 -10.07
N GLU A 92 -41.61 -1.60 -10.57
CA GLU A 92 -41.12 -3.00 -10.62
C GLU A 92 -39.73 -3.02 -11.31
N THR A 93 -38.72 -3.83 -11.04
CA THR A 93 -38.36 -4.68 -9.90
C THR A 93 -36.83 -4.70 -9.91
N LEU A 94 -36.22 -4.39 -8.76
CA LEU A 94 -34.89 -4.88 -8.47
C LEU A 94 -35.08 -6.25 -7.84
N GLN A 95 -34.24 -7.20 -8.20
CA GLN A 95 -34.12 -8.42 -7.42
C GLN A 95 -33.55 -8.02 -6.05
N THR A 96 -34.43 -7.67 -5.14
CA THR A 96 -34.40 -8.17 -3.77
C THR A 96 -34.25 -9.69 -3.83
N PRO A 97 -33.57 -10.32 -2.87
CA PRO A 97 -33.87 -11.71 -2.57
C PRO A 97 -35.39 -11.78 -2.34
N GLU A 98 -36.11 -12.44 -3.25
CA GLU A 98 -37.47 -12.92 -2.94
C GLU A 98 -37.39 -13.61 -1.59
N SER A 99 -38.28 -13.18 -0.69
CA SER A 99 -38.75 -13.93 0.48
C SER A 99 -37.97 -15.22 0.76
N LEU A 100 -37.22 -15.23 1.86
CA LEU A 100 -36.99 -16.47 2.59
C LEU A 100 -38.32 -17.24 2.58
N PRO A 101 -38.36 -18.51 2.14
CA PRO A 101 -39.57 -19.31 2.22
C PRO A 101 -40.09 -19.20 3.65
N HIS A 102 -41.28 -18.62 3.81
CA HIS A 102 -41.99 -18.63 5.09
C HIS A 102 -42.59 -20.02 5.39
N ASP A 103 -42.23 -21.04 4.60
CA ASP A 103 -42.34 -22.44 4.97
C ASP A 103 -41.17 -22.83 5.90
N GLN A 104 -41.18 -22.29 7.12
CA GLN A 104 -40.36 -22.87 8.19
C GLN A 104 -41.12 -24.05 8.80
N SER A 105 -41.08 -25.17 8.10
CA SER A 105 -40.83 -26.41 8.83
C SER A 105 -39.47 -26.24 9.54
N PRO A 106 -39.33 -26.57 10.83
CA PRO A 106 -38.06 -26.40 11.55
C PRO A 106 -37.08 -27.44 11.03
N THR A 107 -36.45 -27.15 9.89
CA THR A 107 -35.28 -27.88 9.43
C THR A 107 -34.16 -27.52 10.38
N GLY A 108 -33.72 -28.49 11.18
CA GLY A 108 -32.63 -28.32 12.12
C GLY A 108 -31.38 -27.76 11.44
N THR A 109 -30.55 -27.07 12.23
CA THR A 109 -29.25 -26.58 11.75
C THR A 109 -28.47 -27.73 11.13
N LEU A 110 -27.79 -27.46 10.00
CA LEU A 110 -27.02 -28.48 9.30
C LEU A 110 -25.54 -28.38 9.70
N PRO A 111 -24.82 -29.51 9.83
CA PRO A 111 -23.38 -29.48 10.02
C PRO A 111 -22.69 -28.77 8.85
N ARG A 112 -21.56 -28.10 9.13
CA ARG A 112 -20.78 -27.34 8.14
C ARG A 112 -19.31 -27.70 8.20
N THR A 113 -18.68 -27.76 7.03
CA THR A 113 -17.27 -28.13 6.90
C THR A 113 -16.45 -26.96 6.34
N LEU A 114 -15.32 -26.65 6.96
CA LEU A 114 -14.33 -25.70 6.47
C LEU A 114 -12.95 -26.37 6.36
N GLU A 115 -12.47 -26.53 5.13
CA GLU A 115 -11.16 -27.14 4.82
C GLU A 115 -10.89 -28.43 5.62
N GLY A 116 -11.84 -29.36 5.56
CA GLY A 116 -11.74 -30.67 6.24
C GLY A 116 -12.09 -30.67 7.74
N GLN A 117 -12.43 -29.53 8.34
CA GLN A 117 -12.96 -29.48 9.72
C GLN A 117 -14.48 -29.37 9.67
N THR A 118 -15.17 -30.40 10.13
CA THR A 118 -16.63 -30.39 10.29
C THR A 118 -17.01 -29.90 11.68
N ILE A 119 -18.02 -29.04 11.77
CA ILE A 119 -18.68 -28.63 13.01
C ILE A 119 -20.12 -29.11 12.96
N ASP A 120 -20.54 -29.78 14.02
CA ASP A 120 -21.89 -30.33 14.13
C ASP A 120 -22.94 -29.23 14.33
N ALA A 121 -24.18 -29.54 13.96
CA ALA A 121 -25.31 -28.63 14.06
C ALA A 121 -25.48 -28.01 15.45
N LYS A 122 -25.37 -28.83 16.51
CA LYS A 122 -25.52 -28.40 17.90
C LYS A 122 -24.46 -27.38 18.31
N ASP A 123 -23.22 -27.58 17.87
CA ASP A 123 -22.12 -26.66 18.15
C ASP A 123 -22.29 -25.36 17.38
N ILE A 124 -22.75 -25.42 16.13
CA ILE A 124 -23.10 -24.24 15.32
C ILE A 124 -24.16 -23.39 16.04
N ASP A 125 -25.24 -24.02 16.51
CA ASP A 125 -26.32 -23.32 17.23
C ASP A 125 -25.81 -22.65 18.51
N ALA A 126 -25.01 -23.38 19.31
CA ALA A 126 -24.43 -22.85 20.54
C ALA A 126 -23.48 -21.66 20.28
N LEU A 127 -22.70 -21.71 19.20
CA LEU A 127 -21.77 -20.65 18.82
C LEU A 127 -22.51 -19.41 18.29
N PHE A 128 -23.57 -19.58 17.50
CA PHE A 128 -24.45 -18.50 17.08
C PHE A 128 -25.12 -17.81 18.28
N GLN A 129 -25.66 -18.59 19.21
CA GLN A 129 -26.25 -18.06 20.44
C GLN A 129 -25.22 -17.29 21.26
N THR A 130 -24.00 -17.82 21.40
CA THR A 130 -22.90 -17.16 22.11
C THR A 130 -22.56 -15.82 21.46
N TYR A 131 -22.47 -15.76 20.13
CA TYR A 131 -22.25 -14.50 19.41
C TYR A 131 -23.33 -13.46 19.71
N PHE A 132 -24.61 -13.80 19.54
CA PHE A 132 -25.69 -12.82 19.73
C PHE A 132 -25.88 -12.40 21.18
N ARG A 133 -25.61 -13.30 22.14
CA ARG A 133 -25.69 -13.01 23.57
C ARG A 133 -24.56 -12.11 24.04
N ASP A 134 -23.32 -12.45 23.71
CA ASP A 134 -22.14 -11.85 24.37
C ASP A 134 -21.43 -10.78 23.52
N TYR A 135 -21.61 -10.80 22.18
CA TYR A 135 -20.84 -9.97 21.25
C TYR A 135 -21.69 -8.94 20.51
N ALA A 136 -22.82 -9.37 19.94
CA ALA A 136 -23.61 -8.55 19.02
C ALA A 136 -24.08 -7.22 19.63
N SER A 137 -24.31 -7.14 20.95
CA SER A 137 -24.72 -5.92 21.64
C SER A 137 -23.68 -4.80 21.58
N LEU A 138 -22.39 -5.11 21.39
CA LEU A 138 -21.31 -4.13 21.30
C LEU A 138 -21.08 -3.63 19.86
N MET A 139 -21.59 -4.34 18.85
CA MET A 139 -21.60 -3.93 17.45
C MET A 139 -22.83 -4.54 16.73
N PRO A 140 -24.04 -3.97 16.92
CA PRO A 140 -25.29 -4.52 16.40
C PRO A 140 -25.46 -4.27 14.89
N ILE A 141 -24.63 -4.93 14.07
CA ILE A 141 -24.66 -4.82 12.60
C ILE A 141 -25.38 -5.98 11.91
N LEU A 142 -25.77 -7.01 12.67
CA LEU A 142 -26.42 -8.22 12.18
C LEU A 142 -27.77 -8.43 12.85
N GLU A 143 -28.73 -8.95 12.09
CA GLU A 143 -30.08 -9.27 12.56
C GLU A 143 -30.08 -10.52 13.46
N PRO A 144 -30.57 -10.44 14.72
CA PRO A 144 -30.61 -11.57 15.65
C PRO A 144 -31.53 -12.72 15.22
N SER A 145 -32.50 -12.45 14.35
CA SER A 145 -33.44 -13.45 13.82
C SER A 145 -32.84 -14.34 12.73
N MET A 146 -31.61 -14.05 12.28
CA MET A 146 -30.96 -14.79 11.20
C MET A 146 -30.54 -16.18 11.66
N THR A 147 -31.13 -17.22 11.06
CA THR A 147 -30.77 -18.61 11.37
C THR A 147 -29.38 -18.97 10.82
N PRO A 148 -28.65 -19.93 11.43
CA PRO A 148 -27.33 -20.33 10.94
C PRO A 148 -27.35 -20.81 9.48
N ASN A 149 -28.38 -21.57 9.10
CA ASN A 149 -28.56 -22.05 7.73
C ASN A 149 -28.78 -20.88 6.75
N ALA A 150 -29.62 -19.90 7.09
CA ALA A 150 -29.86 -18.72 6.26
C ALA A 150 -28.59 -17.85 6.13
N CYS A 151 -27.85 -17.67 7.23
CA CYS A 151 -26.59 -16.94 7.23
C CYS A 151 -25.55 -17.59 6.30
N TYR A 152 -25.40 -18.92 6.37
CA TYR A 152 -24.48 -19.67 5.51
C TYR A 152 -24.85 -19.56 4.03
N ALA A 153 -26.14 -19.65 3.71
CA ALA A 153 -26.64 -19.50 2.35
C ALA A 153 -26.42 -18.07 1.81
N LEU A 154 -26.58 -17.06 2.66
CA LEU A 154 -26.36 -15.65 2.31
C LEU A 154 -24.87 -15.34 2.09
N SER A 155 -24.02 -15.77 3.01
CA SER A 155 -22.57 -15.59 2.91
C SER A 155 -21.85 -16.59 3.79
N SER A 156 -21.20 -17.57 3.15
CA SER A 156 -20.37 -18.55 3.86
C SER A 156 -19.29 -17.88 4.71
N PHE A 157 -18.69 -16.78 4.22
CA PHE A 157 -17.66 -16.07 4.98
C PHE A 157 -18.21 -15.35 6.21
N LEU A 158 -19.38 -14.70 6.10
CA LEU A 158 -20.03 -14.08 7.25
C LEU A 158 -20.41 -15.11 8.31
N PHE A 159 -20.98 -16.24 7.88
CA PHE A 159 -21.26 -17.36 8.77
C PHE A 159 -20.00 -17.81 9.52
N TRP A 160 -18.90 -18.06 8.81
CA TRP A 160 -17.66 -18.52 9.45
C TRP A 160 -17.02 -17.44 10.34
N ALA A 161 -17.20 -16.16 10.04
CA ALA A 161 -16.78 -15.07 10.93
C ALA A 161 -17.58 -15.06 12.24
N ILE A 162 -18.92 -15.24 12.19
CA ILE A 162 -19.77 -15.37 13.39
C ILE A 162 -19.33 -16.57 14.23
N ILE A 163 -19.16 -17.74 13.60
CA ILE A 163 -18.68 -18.96 14.24
C ILE A 163 -17.31 -18.74 14.87
N GLY A 164 -16.39 -18.11 14.15
CA GLY A 164 -15.06 -17.79 14.66
C GLY A 164 -15.11 -16.90 15.90
N VAL A 165 -15.86 -15.81 15.85
CA VAL A 165 -16.01 -14.91 17.01
C VAL A 165 -16.62 -15.66 18.20
N GLY A 166 -17.69 -16.44 17.99
CA GLY A 166 -18.30 -17.24 19.05
C GLY A 166 -17.36 -18.30 19.64
N CYS A 167 -16.42 -18.84 18.85
CA CYS A 167 -15.44 -19.83 19.33
C CYS A 167 -14.46 -19.24 20.34
N ARG A 168 -14.29 -17.92 20.40
CA ARG A 168 -13.35 -17.25 21.33
C ARG A 168 -13.68 -17.56 22.79
N THR A 169 -14.96 -17.68 23.15
CA THR A 169 -15.43 -17.97 24.52
C THR A 169 -16.16 -19.30 24.64
N CYS A 170 -16.01 -20.20 23.65
CA CYS A 170 -16.67 -21.49 23.66
C CYS A 170 -15.96 -22.48 24.59
N HIS A 171 -16.65 -22.86 25.66
CA HIS A 171 -16.14 -23.83 26.64
C HIS A 171 -16.39 -25.28 26.22
N ASN A 172 -17.40 -25.52 25.39
CA ASN A 172 -17.83 -26.87 25.01
C ASN A 172 -16.82 -27.55 24.07
N ASN A 173 -16.11 -26.79 23.24
CA ASN A 173 -15.10 -27.32 22.34
C ASN A 173 -13.94 -26.31 22.14
N PRO A 174 -13.00 -26.23 23.10
CA PRO A 174 -11.91 -25.25 23.05
C PRO A 174 -10.92 -25.48 21.89
N THR A 175 -10.92 -26.67 21.28
CA THR A 175 -10.04 -26.99 20.15
C THR A 175 -10.36 -26.17 18.90
N LEU A 176 -11.59 -25.68 18.75
CA LEU A 176 -12.02 -24.88 17.61
C LEU A 176 -11.23 -23.57 17.47
N LEU A 177 -10.85 -22.95 18.59
CA LEU A 177 -10.05 -21.72 18.61
C LEU A 177 -8.63 -21.95 18.07
N GLY A 178 -8.10 -23.17 18.16
CA GLY A 178 -6.81 -23.52 17.56
C GLY A 178 -6.88 -23.82 16.05
N VAL A 179 -8.04 -24.26 15.54
CA VAL A 179 -8.17 -24.82 14.18
C VAL A 179 -8.81 -23.86 13.18
N LEU A 180 -9.84 -23.11 13.59
CA LEU A 180 -10.62 -22.27 12.69
C LEU A 180 -9.94 -20.95 12.28
N PRO A 181 -9.24 -20.21 13.17
CA PRO A 181 -8.72 -18.89 12.83
C PRO A 181 -7.84 -18.82 11.57
N PRO A 182 -6.87 -19.73 11.33
CA PRO A 182 -6.06 -19.68 10.12
C PRO A 182 -6.90 -19.82 8.83
N LYS A 183 -7.95 -20.65 8.88
CA LYS A 183 -8.86 -20.90 7.75
C LYS A 183 -9.74 -19.69 7.48
N ILE A 184 -10.26 -19.06 8.53
CA ILE A 184 -11.08 -17.86 8.44
C ILE A 184 -10.26 -16.65 7.96
N HIS A 185 -9.03 -16.48 8.46
CA HIS A 185 -8.10 -15.46 7.95
C HIS A 185 -7.78 -15.65 6.47
N LYS A 186 -7.59 -16.89 6.02
CA LYS A 186 -7.40 -17.20 4.61
C LYS A 186 -8.63 -16.80 3.78
N MET A 187 -9.84 -17.05 4.26
CA MET A 187 -11.07 -16.58 3.60
C MET A 187 -11.11 -15.06 3.47
N ALA A 188 -10.75 -14.34 4.54
CA ALA A 188 -10.66 -12.88 4.53
C ALA A 188 -9.69 -12.42 3.44
N LEU A 189 -8.45 -12.90 3.46
CA LEU A 189 -7.41 -12.50 2.49
C LEU A 189 -7.81 -12.80 1.03
N LEU A 190 -8.46 -13.93 0.78
CA LEU A 190 -8.96 -14.28 -0.56
C LEU A 190 -10.10 -13.35 -1.00
N SER A 191 -10.92 -12.84 -0.08
CA SER A 191 -12.04 -11.96 -0.41
C SER A 191 -11.59 -10.58 -0.93
N VAL A 192 -10.35 -10.15 -0.65
CA VAL A 192 -9.78 -8.88 -1.15
C VAL A 192 -9.75 -8.82 -2.69
N ASN A 193 -9.52 -9.97 -3.33
CA ASN A 193 -9.47 -10.08 -4.80
C ASN A 193 -10.84 -10.38 -5.44
N GLY A 194 -11.89 -10.58 -4.64
CA GLY A 194 -13.23 -10.93 -5.08
C GLY A 194 -14.12 -9.73 -5.43
N ASN A 195 -15.34 -9.99 -5.90
CA ASN A 195 -16.38 -8.96 -5.92
C ASN A 195 -16.88 -8.80 -4.48
N GLY A 196 -16.54 -7.69 -3.81
CA GLY A 196 -16.99 -7.42 -2.45
C GLY A 196 -18.52 -7.36 -2.35
N SER A 197 -19.05 -7.78 -1.20
CA SER A 197 -20.47 -7.62 -0.82
C SER A 197 -20.59 -6.95 0.54
N LEU A 198 -21.78 -6.46 0.89
CA LEU A 198 -22.04 -5.90 2.22
C LEU A 198 -21.69 -6.92 3.32
N GLN A 199 -22.08 -8.18 3.14
CA GLN A 199 -21.81 -9.27 4.08
C GLN A 199 -20.32 -9.60 4.17
N THR A 200 -19.56 -9.42 3.09
CA THR A 200 -18.09 -9.54 3.13
C THR A 200 -17.50 -8.47 4.04
N VAL A 201 -17.94 -7.21 3.90
CA VAL A 201 -17.48 -6.12 4.76
C VAL A 201 -17.89 -6.36 6.23
N GLN A 202 -19.13 -6.79 6.47
CA GLN A 202 -19.60 -7.14 7.83
C GLN A 202 -18.76 -8.28 8.43
N ALA A 203 -18.43 -9.32 7.66
CA ALA A 203 -17.56 -10.40 8.12
C ALA A 203 -16.16 -9.89 8.51
N TRP A 204 -15.56 -9.01 7.70
CA TRP A 204 -14.30 -8.35 8.04
C TRP A 204 -14.41 -7.49 9.30
N LEU A 205 -15.51 -6.77 9.49
CA LEU A 205 -15.75 -5.99 10.70
C LEU A 205 -15.72 -6.88 11.95
N LEU A 206 -16.40 -8.04 11.92
CA LEU A 206 -16.40 -8.97 13.04
C LEU A 206 -14.98 -9.41 13.41
N LEU A 207 -14.18 -9.81 12.42
CA LEU A 207 -12.81 -10.28 12.63
C LEU A 207 -11.87 -9.21 13.16
N LEU A 208 -12.05 -7.97 12.73
CA LEU A 208 -11.24 -6.85 13.18
C LEU A 208 -11.66 -6.34 14.57
N TYR A 209 -12.96 -6.41 14.88
CA TYR A 209 -13.49 -5.91 16.15
C TYR A 209 -13.18 -6.91 17.27
N TRP A 210 -13.21 -8.20 16.93
CA TRP A 210 -12.92 -9.35 17.78
C TRP A 210 -11.86 -10.26 17.16
N PRO A 211 -10.59 -9.81 17.12
CA PRO A 211 -9.51 -10.60 16.54
C PRO A 211 -9.25 -11.88 17.33
N PHE A 212 -8.75 -12.89 16.62
CA PHE A 212 -8.33 -14.14 17.23
C PHE A 212 -7.02 -13.94 18.02
N PRO A 213 -6.83 -14.66 19.14
CA PRO A 213 -5.56 -14.71 19.84
C PRO A 213 -4.43 -15.15 18.89
N LYS A 214 -3.31 -14.42 18.89
CA LYS A 214 -2.14 -14.75 18.07
C LYS A 214 -1.31 -15.85 18.73
N SER A 215 -0.84 -16.83 17.94
CA SER A 215 0.32 -17.64 18.30
C SER A 215 1.61 -16.85 18.05
N ASN A 216 2.70 -17.18 18.74
CA ASN A 216 3.95 -16.40 18.85
C ASN A 216 4.72 -16.14 17.53
N THR A 217 4.17 -16.48 16.35
CA THR A 217 4.87 -16.49 15.05
C THR A 217 4.12 -15.82 13.90
N GLY A 218 2.97 -15.16 14.13
CA GLY A 218 2.15 -14.56 13.06
C GLY A 218 2.40 -13.07 12.81
N GLN A 219 2.57 -12.67 11.54
CA GLN A 219 2.59 -11.24 11.14
C GLN A 219 1.27 -10.55 11.52
N ASP A 220 1.36 -9.31 12.05
CA ASP A 220 0.17 -8.56 12.44
C ASP A 220 -0.55 -7.92 11.25
N LEU A 221 -1.65 -8.55 10.83
CA LEU A 221 -2.46 -8.09 9.71
C LEU A 221 -3.61 -7.16 10.13
N ILE A 222 -3.93 -7.00 11.41
CA ILE A 222 -5.13 -6.27 11.86
C ILE A 222 -5.13 -4.81 11.40
N PHE A 223 -3.98 -4.14 11.51
CA PHE A 223 -3.86 -2.73 11.09
C PHE A 223 -3.91 -2.54 9.56
N PRO A 224 -3.14 -3.29 8.74
CA PRO A 224 -3.34 -3.27 7.28
C PRO A 224 -4.77 -3.63 6.87
N MET A 225 -5.38 -4.61 7.54
CA MET A 225 -6.74 -5.07 7.25
C MET A 225 -7.80 -4.01 7.59
N SER A 226 -7.60 -3.19 8.63
CA SER A 226 -8.52 -2.09 8.98
C SER A 226 -8.47 -0.93 7.97
N ALA A 227 -7.36 -0.73 7.27
CA ALA A 227 -7.32 0.17 6.11
C ALA A 227 -8.00 -0.47 4.87
N ALA A 228 -7.75 -1.76 4.63
CA ALA A 228 -8.35 -2.49 3.50
C ALA A 228 -9.88 -2.51 3.57
N ILE A 229 -10.47 -2.77 4.74
CA ILE A 229 -11.93 -2.79 4.91
C ILE A 229 -12.57 -1.44 4.60
N LEU A 230 -11.93 -0.33 4.98
CA LEU A 230 -12.41 1.01 4.70
C LEU A 230 -12.48 1.25 3.18
N HIS A 231 -11.43 0.86 2.44
CA HIS A 231 -11.43 0.97 0.99
C HIS A 231 -12.41 0.01 0.30
N MET A 232 -12.61 -1.20 0.83
CA MET A 232 -13.65 -2.11 0.33
C MET A 232 -15.06 -1.53 0.53
N ALA A 233 -15.33 -0.93 1.69
CA ALA A 233 -16.60 -0.24 1.96
C ALA A 233 -16.81 0.95 1.02
N MET A 234 -15.75 1.71 0.70
CA MET A 234 -15.81 2.81 -0.28
C MET A 234 -16.11 2.30 -1.70
N GLN A 235 -15.49 1.20 -2.13
CA GLN A 235 -15.77 0.59 -3.44
C GLN A 235 -17.22 0.14 -3.60
N LEU A 236 -17.89 -0.22 -2.49
CA LEU A 236 -19.31 -0.56 -2.46
C LEU A 236 -20.24 0.66 -2.31
N GLY A 237 -19.70 1.86 -2.20
CA GLY A 237 -20.48 3.09 -2.03
C GLY A 237 -21.11 3.25 -0.64
N LEU A 238 -20.65 2.53 0.40
CA LEU A 238 -21.27 2.58 1.73
C LEU A 238 -21.15 3.97 2.40
N HIS A 239 -20.09 4.70 2.07
CA HIS A 239 -19.85 6.07 2.49
C HIS A 239 -20.83 7.11 1.92
N LEU A 240 -21.57 6.79 0.84
CA LEU A 240 -22.51 7.67 0.17
C LEU A 240 -23.86 6.96 -0.06
N PRO A 241 -24.70 6.78 0.98
CA PRO A 241 -25.91 5.97 0.88
C PRO A 241 -26.87 6.46 -0.22
N SER A 242 -27.03 7.78 -0.34
CA SER A 242 -27.90 8.42 -1.34
C SER A 242 -27.40 8.26 -2.77
N SER A 243 -26.09 8.08 -2.96
CA SER A 243 -25.44 7.97 -4.28
C SER A 243 -24.90 6.56 -4.54
N GLY A 244 -25.33 5.56 -3.75
CA GLY A 244 -24.83 4.20 -3.83
C GLY A 244 -24.98 3.55 -5.22
N GLN A 245 -25.92 4.03 -6.04
CA GLN A 245 -26.11 3.58 -7.41
C GLN A 245 -24.86 3.77 -8.27
N GLU A 246 -24.07 4.82 -8.04
CA GLU A 246 -22.86 5.14 -8.81
C GLU A 246 -21.76 4.09 -8.63
N PHE A 247 -21.84 3.32 -7.55
CA PHE A 247 -20.89 2.27 -7.18
C PHE A 247 -21.38 0.86 -7.58
N SER A 248 -22.57 0.76 -8.16
CA SER A 248 -23.18 -0.52 -8.57
C SER A 248 -23.45 -0.56 -10.07
N LYS A 249 -23.11 -1.71 -10.69
CA LYS A 249 -23.46 -2.00 -12.09
C LYS A 249 -24.90 -2.43 -12.27
N VAL A 250 -25.54 -2.83 -11.17
CA VAL A 250 -26.97 -3.19 -11.12
C VAL A 250 -27.71 -2.01 -10.51
N ARG A 251 -28.92 -1.72 -10.99
CA ARG A 251 -29.76 -0.71 -10.35
C ARG A 251 -29.89 -1.06 -8.86
N LEU A 252 -29.94 -0.10 -7.95
CA LEU A 252 -30.15 -0.32 -6.51
C LEU A 252 -31.54 0.23 -6.15
N ARG A 253 -32.33 -0.56 -5.44
CA ARG A 253 -33.60 -0.17 -4.81
C ARG A 253 -33.43 -0.68 -3.41
N LEU A 254 -32.94 0.21 -2.56
CA LEU A 254 -32.67 -0.10 -1.18
C LEU A 254 -33.92 0.22 -0.39
N SER A 255 -34.36 -0.72 0.44
CA SER A 255 -35.31 -0.38 1.50
C SER A 255 -34.66 0.58 2.50
N GLU A 256 -35.45 1.24 3.32
CA GLU A 256 -34.93 2.08 4.43
C GLU A 256 -34.02 1.26 5.35
N GLU A 257 -34.38 0.01 5.59
CA GLU A 257 -33.60 -0.92 6.40
C GLU A 257 -32.24 -1.27 5.75
N GLU A 258 -32.20 -1.48 4.43
CA GLU A 258 -30.94 -1.68 3.72
C GLU A 258 -30.07 -0.42 3.69
N MET A 259 -30.67 0.77 3.62
CA MET A 259 -29.95 2.04 3.75
C MET A 259 -29.34 2.20 5.15
N ARG A 260 -30.11 1.87 6.19
CA ARG A 260 -29.66 1.85 7.60
C ARG A 260 -28.48 0.91 7.79
N MET A 261 -28.60 -0.36 7.38
CA MET A 261 -27.53 -1.35 7.48
C MET A 261 -26.23 -0.90 6.79
N ARG A 262 -26.35 -0.28 5.61
CA ARG A 262 -25.18 0.25 4.88
C ARG A 262 -24.52 1.41 5.60
N ALA A 263 -25.31 2.36 6.10
CA ALA A 263 -24.83 3.51 6.86
C ALA A 263 -24.14 3.07 8.16
N GLU A 264 -24.74 2.14 8.91
CA GLU A 264 -24.15 1.61 10.13
C GLU A 264 -22.86 0.83 9.85
N THR A 265 -22.86 -0.03 8.82
CA THR A 265 -21.66 -0.77 8.41
C THR A 265 -20.52 0.20 8.08
N TRP A 266 -20.79 1.29 7.36
CA TRP A 266 -19.80 2.35 7.11
C TRP A 266 -19.30 3.02 8.39
N GLY A 267 -20.21 3.36 9.31
CA GLY A 267 -19.86 3.96 10.59
C GLY A 267 -18.92 3.07 11.40
N TYR A 268 -19.21 1.76 11.50
CA TYR A 268 -18.31 0.82 12.18
C TYR A 268 -16.99 0.61 11.44
N CYS A 269 -16.97 0.60 10.10
CA CYS A 269 -15.72 0.58 9.31
C CYS A 269 -14.82 1.77 9.63
N THR A 270 -15.43 2.92 9.87
CA THR A 270 -14.67 4.11 10.22
C THR A 270 -14.18 4.06 11.66
N LEU A 271 -15.09 3.71 12.58
CA LEU A 271 -14.80 3.61 14.00
C LEU A 271 -13.64 2.64 14.26
N ILE A 272 -13.66 1.47 13.60
CA ILE A 272 -12.62 0.46 13.77
C ILE A 272 -11.26 0.88 13.21
N TYR A 273 -11.24 1.58 12.07
CA TYR A 273 -10.02 2.13 11.50
C TYR A 273 -9.40 3.17 12.44
N GLN A 274 -10.20 4.12 12.94
CA GLN A 274 -9.74 5.15 13.87
C GLN A 274 -9.23 4.54 15.18
N ARG A 275 -9.98 3.61 15.78
CA ARG A 275 -9.57 2.90 17.00
C ARG A 275 -8.29 2.08 16.79
N SER A 276 -8.13 1.44 15.63
CA SER A 276 -6.90 0.71 15.27
C SER A 276 -5.69 1.63 15.15
N CYS A 277 -5.85 2.83 14.59
CA CYS A 277 -4.78 3.83 14.52
C CYS A 277 -4.34 4.26 15.93
N VAL A 278 -5.31 4.58 16.81
CA VAL A 278 -5.03 4.95 18.20
C VAL A 278 -4.30 3.84 18.94
N ALA A 279 -4.77 2.59 18.83
CA ALA A 279 -4.12 1.42 19.42
C ALA A 279 -2.67 1.24 18.93
N LYS A 280 -2.38 1.55 17.67
CA LYS A 280 -1.03 1.53 17.09
C LYS A 280 -0.18 2.77 17.41
N GLY A 281 -0.72 3.75 18.12
CA GLY A 281 -0.03 5.00 18.40
C GLY A 281 0.17 5.88 17.17
N MET A 282 -0.74 5.81 16.20
CA MET A 282 -0.72 6.55 14.93
C MET A 282 -1.94 7.47 14.87
N PRO A 283 -1.82 8.71 14.35
CA PRO A 283 -3.00 9.52 14.05
C PRO A 283 -3.76 8.90 12.87
N ALA A 284 -5.09 8.79 12.99
CA ALA A 284 -5.90 8.30 11.87
C ALA A 284 -5.91 9.33 10.74
N THR A 285 -5.86 8.87 9.49
CA THR A 285 -6.03 9.77 8.34
C THR A 285 -7.50 10.19 8.27
N PRO A 286 -7.83 11.49 8.14
CA PRO A 286 -9.21 11.96 8.11
C PRO A 286 -9.86 11.69 6.74
N ILE A 287 -9.94 10.41 6.34
CA ILE A 287 -10.67 9.93 5.15
C ILE A 287 -12.17 10.30 5.22
N LEU A 288 -12.67 10.68 6.40
CA LEU A 288 -14.03 11.18 6.58
C LEU A 288 -14.29 12.61 6.08
N ASP A 289 -13.25 13.39 5.73
CA ASP A 289 -13.42 14.72 5.14
C ASP A 289 -13.80 14.65 3.64
N ILE A 290 -14.09 13.44 3.12
CA ILE A 290 -14.31 13.13 1.70
C ILE A 290 -15.73 13.39 1.16
N PRO A 291 -16.83 13.58 1.93
CA PRO A 291 -18.07 14.05 1.31
C PRO A 291 -17.93 15.53 0.97
N TYR A 292 -17.79 15.84 -0.32
CA TYR A 292 -17.87 17.21 -0.85
C TYR A 292 -19.26 17.85 -0.64
N ASP A 293 -20.25 17.06 -0.18
CA ASP A 293 -21.65 17.44 0.00
C ASP A 293 -22.13 17.20 1.45
N LEU A 294 -22.52 18.30 2.11
CA LEU A 294 -23.03 18.30 3.49
C LEU A 294 -24.36 17.56 3.62
N GLU A 295 -25.19 17.55 2.57
CA GLU A 295 -26.48 16.89 2.57
C GLU A 295 -26.33 15.36 2.57
N GLN A 296 -25.41 14.83 1.77
CA GLN A 296 -25.07 13.40 1.77
C GLN A 296 -24.51 12.95 3.12
N ARG A 297 -23.66 13.78 3.76
CA ARG A 297 -23.20 13.51 5.12
C ARG A 297 -24.38 13.47 6.10
N ARG A 298 -25.29 14.45 6.03
CA ARG A 298 -26.48 14.48 6.90
C ARG A 298 -27.35 13.23 6.71
N ALA A 299 -27.62 12.84 5.46
CA ALA A 299 -28.39 11.64 5.14
C ALA A 299 -27.72 10.36 5.66
N LEU A 300 -26.40 10.24 5.52
CA LEU A 300 -25.63 9.13 6.08
C LEU A 300 -25.80 9.04 7.59
N PHE A 301 -25.58 10.15 8.30
CA PHE A 301 -25.74 10.18 9.75
C PHE A 301 -27.20 9.91 10.14
N GLN A 302 -28.21 10.48 9.47
CA GLN A 302 -29.63 10.21 9.78
C GLN A 302 -29.95 8.72 9.82
N ASN A 303 -29.35 7.92 8.93
CA ASN A 303 -29.53 6.47 8.84
C ASN A 303 -28.71 5.63 9.85
N MET A 304 -27.95 6.26 10.76
CA MET A 304 -27.21 5.55 11.83
C MET A 304 -27.97 5.57 13.15
N SER A 305 -27.83 4.51 13.95
CA SER A 305 -28.31 4.50 15.33
C SER A 305 -27.69 5.61 16.20
N PRO A 306 -28.43 6.14 17.20
CA PRO A 306 -27.93 7.15 18.14
C PRO A 306 -26.63 6.75 18.83
N ARG A 307 -26.52 5.48 19.23
CA ARG A 307 -25.32 4.93 19.87
C ARG A 307 -24.08 5.02 18.96
N LEU A 308 -24.20 4.59 17.71
CA LEU A 308 -23.08 4.67 16.76
C LEU A 308 -22.66 6.13 16.49
N LYS A 309 -23.62 7.05 16.39
CA LYS A 309 -23.33 8.49 16.27
C LYS A 309 -22.54 9.01 17.47
N PHE A 310 -22.95 8.62 18.67
CA PHE A 310 -22.28 8.99 19.91
C PHE A 310 -20.83 8.48 19.94
N GLU A 311 -20.62 7.20 19.63
CA GLU A 311 -19.27 6.61 19.57
C GLU A 311 -18.40 7.27 18.49
N LEU A 312 -18.96 7.59 17.32
CA LEU A 312 -18.25 8.30 16.25
C LEU A 312 -17.88 9.74 16.64
N LYS A 313 -18.77 10.48 17.32
CA LYS A 313 -18.48 11.83 17.82
C LYS A 313 -17.32 11.81 18.81
N LEU A 314 -17.33 10.90 19.78
CA LEU A 314 -16.22 10.75 20.73
C LEU A 314 -14.91 10.41 20.03
N GLN A 315 -14.94 9.43 19.14
CA GLN A 315 -13.74 9.00 18.42
C GLN A 315 -13.19 10.09 17.49
N ASP A 316 -14.05 10.93 16.90
CA ASP A 316 -13.66 12.10 16.11
C ASP A 316 -12.88 13.11 16.96
N VAL A 317 -13.38 13.45 18.16
CA VAL A 317 -12.70 14.36 19.08
C VAL A 317 -11.32 13.81 19.47
N VAL A 318 -11.21 12.52 19.80
CA VAL A 318 -9.94 11.86 20.11
C VAL A 318 -8.97 11.89 18.92
N THR A 319 -9.49 11.67 17.71
CA THR A 319 -8.70 11.67 16.46
C THR A 319 -8.14 13.06 16.17
N ARG A 320 -8.99 14.09 16.19
CA ARG A 320 -8.57 15.49 16.01
C ARG A 320 -7.60 15.94 17.09
N GLY A 321 -7.86 15.57 18.35
CA GLY A 321 -6.96 15.82 19.47
C GLY A 321 -5.58 15.20 19.25
N SER A 322 -5.53 13.93 18.84
CA SER A 322 -4.29 13.23 18.56
C SER A 322 -3.50 13.85 17.40
N ILE A 323 -4.18 14.33 16.35
CA ILE A 323 -3.54 15.05 15.23
C ILE A 323 -2.95 16.37 15.72
N ALA A 324 -3.73 17.19 16.44
CA ALA A 324 -3.29 18.49 16.94
C ALA A 324 -2.10 18.36 17.92
N VAL A 325 -2.18 17.38 18.84
CA VAL A 325 -1.10 17.07 19.78
C VAL A 325 0.15 16.57 19.04
N SER A 326 0.00 15.78 17.97
CA SER A 326 1.13 15.38 17.12
C SER A 326 1.79 16.58 16.44
N GLN A 327 1.00 17.53 15.93
CA GLN A 327 1.47 18.74 15.25
C GLN A 327 2.14 19.73 16.21
N ASN A 328 1.79 19.70 17.51
CA ASN A 328 2.46 20.48 18.56
C ASN A 328 3.94 20.11 18.72
N GLY A 329 4.33 18.88 18.34
CA GLY A 329 5.71 18.39 18.33
C GLY A 329 6.11 17.73 19.65
N LEU A 330 5.91 16.42 19.75
CA LEU A 330 6.04 15.68 21.02
C LEU A 330 7.45 15.22 21.39
N ARG A 331 8.39 15.15 20.45
CA ARG A 331 9.71 14.52 20.69
C ARG A 331 10.57 15.31 21.67
N VAL A 332 10.69 16.62 21.44
CA VAL A 332 11.32 17.59 22.35
C VAL A 332 10.42 18.82 22.33
N MET A 333 9.88 19.20 23.49
CA MET A 333 8.97 20.33 23.62
C MET A 333 9.70 21.52 24.27
N SER A 334 9.49 22.71 23.71
CA SER A 334 9.78 23.97 24.38
C SER A 334 8.73 24.28 25.45
N ALA A 335 9.03 25.23 26.36
CA ALA A 335 8.06 25.69 27.37
C ALA A 335 6.79 26.31 26.73
N GLU A 336 6.91 26.88 25.53
CA GLU A 336 5.76 27.35 24.75
C GLU A 336 4.92 26.19 24.24
N GLN A 337 5.55 25.14 23.71
CA GLN A 337 4.85 23.92 23.28
C GLN A 337 4.22 23.15 24.44
N GLU A 338 4.80 23.20 25.64
CA GLU A 338 4.18 22.64 26.86
C GLU A 338 2.90 23.40 27.24
N ARG A 339 2.92 24.75 27.24
CA ARG A 339 1.71 25.56 27.47
C ARG A 339 0.65 25.40 26.37
N SER A 340 1.10 25.30 25.11
CA SER A 340 0.23 25.00 23.96
C SER A 340 -0.43 23.64 24.14
N LEU A 341 0.31 22.63 24.62
CA LEU A 341 -0.23 21.31 24.92
C LEU A 341 -1.35 21.39 25.96
N ASP A 342 -1.15 22.10 27.09
CA ASP A 342 -2.20 22.27 28.11
C ASP A 342 -3.49 22.85 27.51
N THR A 343 -3.35 23.88 26.66
CA THR A 343 -4.48 24.49 25.96
C THR A 343 -5.20 23.47 25.07
N LEU A 344 -4.46 22.68 24.30
CA LEU A 344 -5.04 21.63 23.45
C LEU A 344 -5.78 20.59 24.30
N LEU A 345 -5.17 20.09 25.38
CA LEU A 345 -5.78 19.07 26.23
C LEU A 345 -7.09 19.57 26.85
N ASN A 346 -7.10 20.79 27.37
CA ASN A 346 -8.30 21.40 27.94
C ASN A 346 -9.43 21.55 26.90
N VAL A 347 -9.11 21.99 25.68
CA VAL A 347 -10.09 22.14 24.59
C VAL A 347 -10.70 20.80 24.22
N PHE A 348 -9.88 19.76 24.02
CA PHE A 348 -10.39 18.45 23.61
C PHE A 348 -11.09 17.72 24.75
N GLN A 349 -10.66 17.90 26.00
CA GLN A 349 -11.37 17.40 27.18
C GLN A 349 -12.76 18.05 27.29
N ALA A 350 -12.87 19.37 27.11
CA ALA A 350 -14.16 20.07 27.11
C ALA A 350 -15.08 19.60 25.98
N GLN A 351 -14.54 19.32 24.79
CA GLN A 351 -15.31 18.74 23.68
C GLN A 351 -15.82 17.34 24.02
N ILE A 352 -15.01 16.48 24.64
CA ILE A 352 -15.43 15.15 25.11
C ILE A 352 -16.52 15.28 26.17
N ALA A 353 -16.37 16.20 27.12
CA ALA A 353 -17.39 16.46 28.14
C ALA A 353 -18.70 16.94 27.50
N GLY A 354 -18.64 17.80 26.49
CA GLY A 354 -19.80 18.27 25.73
C GLY A 354 -20.54 17.14 25.02
N VAL A 355 -19.83 16.24 24.34
CA VAL A 355 -20.43 15.02 23.76
C VAL A 355 -20.96 14.11 24.88
N GLY A 356 -20.24 14.04 25.99
CA GLY A 356 -20.61 13.28 27.18
C GLY A 356 -21.96 13.70 27.76
N LEU A 357 -22.43 14.94 27.59
CA LEU A 357 -23.78 15.34 28.02
C LEU A 357 -24.90 14.52 27.34
N GLU A 358 -24.60 13.84 26.23
CA GLU A 358 -25.50 12.90 25.56
C GLU A 358 -25.47 11.47 26.17
N TYR A 359 -24.71 11.21 27.26
CA TYR A 359 -24.61 9.87 27.86
C TYR A 359 -25.98 9.37 28.34
N ALA A 360 -26.31 8.12 28.04
CA ALA A 360 -27.58 7.50 28.44
C ALA A 360 -27.40 6.20 29.25
N SER A 361 -26.22 5.59 29.22
CA SER A 361 -25.93 4.31 29.89
C SER A 361 -24.56 4.29 30.58
N ASP A 362 -24.35 3.30 31.45
CA ASP A 362 -23.04 3.05 32.07
C ASP A 362 -21.95 2.71 31.04
N LEU A 363 -22.34 2.07 29.94
CA LEU A 363 -21.44 1.78 28.83
C LEU A 363 -21.04 3.05 28.06
N ASP A 364 -21.97 3.98 27.84
CA ASP A 364 -21.66 5.29 27.25
C ASP A 364 -20.70 6.08 28.14
N ARG A 365 -20.91 6.02 29.45
CA ARG A 365 -19.99 6.61 30.44
C ARG A 365 -18.58 6.00 30.33
N LEU A 366 -18.46 4.69 30.17
CA LEU A 366 -17.16 4.06 29.91
C LEU A 366 -16.53 4.62 28.62
N TYR A 367 -17.27 4.75 27.51
CA TYR A 367 -16.73 5.32 26.28
C TYR A 367 -16.24 6.77 26.43
N VAL A 368 -16.96 7.60 27.19
CA VAL A 368 -16.52 8.96 27.53
C VAL A 368 -15.22 8.91 28.32
N GLN A 369 -15.15 8.07 29.37
CA GLN A 369 -13.93 7.91 30.17
C GLN A 369 -12.75 7.41 29.34
N LEU A 370 -12.95 6.44 28.44
CA LEU A 370 -11.94 5.94 27.51
C LEU A 370 -11.41 7.05 26.59
N SER A 371 -12.28 7.95 26.15
CA SER A 371 -11.91 9.09 25.31
C SER A 371 -11.16 10.14 26.12
N THR A 372 -11.64 10.47 27.32
CA THR A 372 -11.01 11.43 28.24
C THR A 372 -9.61 10.99 28.62
N GLN A 373 -9.41 9.73 29.02
CA GLN A 373 -8.07 9.23 29.36
C GLN A 373 -7.10 9.31 28.16
N SER A 374 -7.59 9.13 26.94
CA SER A 374 -6.74 9.16 25.74
C SER A 374 -6.16 10.55 25.50
N ILE A 375 -6.92 11.60 25.81
CA ILE A 375 -6.46 12.99 25.77
C ILE A 375 -5.58 13.31 26.99
N LEU A 376 -6.04 13.00 28.20
CA LEU A 376 -5.30 13.32 29.43
C LEU A 376 -3.96 12.59 29.53
N ALA A 377 -3.82 11.42 28.90
CA ALA A 377 -2.57 10.66 28.82
C ALA A 377 -1.40 11.49 28.25
N TYR A 378 -1.69 12.47 27.39
CA TYR A 378 -0.66 13.34 26.82
C TYR A 378 0.02 14.26 27.85
N ASN A 379 -0.55 14.44 29.05
CA ASN A 379 0.14 15.15 30.14
C ASN A 379 1.51 14.52 30.48
N LEU A 380 1.67 13.20 30.33
CA LEU A 380 2.93 12.50 30.58
C LEU A 380 4.06 12.84 29.58
N TYR A 381 3.76 13.60 28.53
CA TYR A 381 4.79 14.11 27.63
C TYR A 381 5.51 15.34 28.19
N LYS A 382 4.89 16.11 29.09
CA LYS A 382 5.51 17.30 29.69
C LYS A 382 6.71 16.92 30.54
N SER A 383 7.71 17.81 30.59
CA SER A 383 8.84 17.66 31.51
C SER A 383 8.35 17.64 32.97
N PRO A 384 9.06 16.98 33.90
CA PRO A 384 8.62 16.89 35.30
C PRO A 384 8.40 18.27 35.94
N ALA A 385 9.18 19.27 35.55
CA ALA A 385 9.05 20.65 36.03
C ALA A 385 7.81 21.39 35.47
N ALA A 386 7.27 20.95 34.34
CA ALA A 386 6.08 21.54 33.71
C ALA A 386 4.80 20.76 34.05
N GLN A 387 4.86 19.79 34.96
CA GLN A 387 3.70 19.03 35.39
C GLN A 387 2.84 19.85 36.36
N ASP A 388 1.54 19.87 36.10
CA ASP A 388 0.55 20.44 36.99
C ASP A 388 -0.01 19.34 37.90
N PRO A 389 0.04 19.48 39.24
CA PRO A 389 -0.50 18.51 40.19
C PRO A 389 -1.97 18.17 39.93
N THR A 390 -2.80 19.15 39.54
CA THR A 390 -4.23 18.93 39.30
C THR A 390 -4.44 18.03 38.09
N SER A 391 -3.73 18.30 36.99
CA SER A 391 -3.74 17.48 35.78
C SER A 391 -3.31 16.03 36.05
N LEU A 392 -2.32 15.81 36.93
CA LEU A 392 -1.90 14.46 37.33
C LEU A 392 -2.94 13.76 38.22
N TYR A 393 -3.59 14.51 39.12
CA TYR A 393 -4.69 14.01 39.93
C TYR A 393 -5.88 13.58 39.06
N ASP A 394 -6.32 14.43 38.13
CA ASP A 394 -7.43 14.17 37.22
C ASP A 394 -7.14 12.97 36.31
N LEU A 395 -5.90 12.86 35.83
CA LEU A 395 -5.44 11.70 35.07
C LEU A 395 -5.53 10.42 35.90
N CYS A 396 -5.07 10.45 37.15
CA CYS A 396 -5.16 9.31 38.07
C CYS A 396 -6.61 8.91 38.32
N MET A 397 -7.48 9.88 38.61
CA MET A 397 -8.89 9.64 38.91
C MET A 397 -9.62 9.04 37.70
N THR A 398 -9.37 9.57 36.51
CA THR A 398 -9.93 9.04 35.26
C THR A 398 -9.47 7.60 35.03
N CYS A 399 -8.18 7.30 35.25
CA CYS A 399 -7.65 5.93 35.09
C CYS A 399 -8.28 4.94 36.09
N CYS A 400 -8.46 5.33 37.35
CA CYS A 400 -9.16 4.51 38.34
C CYS A 400 -10.60 4.23 37.92
N GLN A 401 -11.33 5.28 37.51
CA GLN A 401 -12.72 5.17 37.07
C GLN A 401 -12.87 4.24 35.87
N VAL A 402 -11.99 4.32 34.87
CA VAL A 402 -12.02 3.40 33.71
C VAL A 402 -11.93 1.94 34.15
N ILE A 403 -10.96 1.62 35.02
CA ILE A 403 -10.75 0.24 35.50
C ILE A 403 -11.93 -0.24 36.35
N GLU A 404 -12.42 0.60 37.26
CA GLU A 404 -13.58 0.31 38.10
C GLU A 404 -14.85 0.11 37.25
N SER A 405 -15.03 0.91 36.19
CA SER A 405 -16.16 0.79 35.26
C SER A 405 -16.11 -0.51 34.45
N PHE A 406 -14.93 -0.97 34.01
CA PHE A 406 -14.81 -2.30 33.40
C PHE A 406 -15.25 -3.43 34.34
N ASP A 407 -14.80 -3.39 35.61
CA ASP A 407 -15.21 -4.40 36.60
C ASP A 407 -16.71 -4.34 36.89
N HIS A 408 -17.25 -3.12 37.05
CA HIS A 408 -18.67 -2.92 37.31
C HIS A 408 -19.54 -3.47 36.18
N LEU A 409 -19.25 -3.09 34.93
CA LEU A 409 -20.00 -3.52 33.75
C LEU A 409 -19.98 -5.04 33.56
N ASP A 410 -18.85 -5.70 33.86
CA ASP A 410 -18.75 -7.16 33.80
C ASP A 410 -19.57 -7.84 34.91
N ARG A 411 -19.55 -7.29 36.13
CA ARG A 411 -20.32 -7.84 37.26
C ARG A 411 -21.83 -7.74 37.08
N ILE A 412 -22.30 -6.65 36.48
CA ILE A 412 -23.74 -6.48 36.18
C ILE A 412 -24.15 -7.18 34.88
N GLY A 413 -23.21 -7.83 34.18
CA GLY A 413 -23.46 -8.58 32.95
C GLY A 413 -23.79 -7.72 31.73
N GLN A 414 -23.52 -6.41 31.76
CA GLN A 414 -23.69 -5.54 30.59
C GLN A 414 -22.60 -5.76 29.54
N ILE A 415 -21.40 -6.16 29.97
CA ILE A 415 -20.33 -6.63 29.10
C ILE A 415 -19.84 -7.99 29.59
N CYS A 416 -19.22 -8.75 28.70
CA CYS A 416 -18.38 -9.89 29.06
C CYS A 416 -16.94 -9.56 28.69
N LEU A 417 -16.03 -9.57 29.67
CA LEU A 417 -14.62 -9.18 29.46
C LEU A 417 -13.92 -10.10 28.45
N ALA A 418 -14.18 -11.40 28.48
CA ALA A 418 -13.64 -12.34 27.49
C ALA A 418 -14.23 -12.11 26.08
N ALA A 419 -15.47 -11.63 25.99
CA ALA A 419 -16.11 -11.29 24.72
C ALA A 419 -15.83 -9.84 24.26
N SER A 420 -15.03 -9.08 25.01
CA SER A 420 -14.80 -7.67 24.73
C SER A 420 -14.02 -7.43 23.43
N PRO A 421 -14.30 -6.33 22.73
CA PRO A 421 -13.57 -5.95 21.53
C PRO A 421 -12.15 -5.55 21.84
N ILE A 422 -11.28 -5.64 20.84
CA ILE A 422 -9.84 -5.33 20.99
C ILE A 422 -9.59 -3.90 21.49
N PHE A 423 -10.49 -2.96 21.17
CA PHE A 423 -10.42 -1.59 21.67
C PHE A 423 -10.54 -1.52 23.20
N PHE A 424 -11.36 -2.36 23.84
CA PHE A 424 -11.51 -2.38 25.30
C PHE A 424 -10.27 -2.92 25.99
N TYR A 425 -9.61 -3.93 25.41
CA TYR A 425 -8.31 -4.39 25.88
C TYR A 425 -7.28 -3.24 25.89
N HIS A 426 -7.16 -2.49 24.79
CA HIS A 426 -6.27 -1.32 24.75
C HIS A 426 -6.69 -0.24 25.75
N GLY A 427 -8.00 -0.03 25.90
CA GLY A 427 -8.60 0.90 26.86
C GLY A 427 -8.32 0.55 28.33
N LEU A 428 -8.11 -0.72 28.66
CA LEU A 428 -7.72 -1.21 29.99
C LEU A 428 -6.20 -1.20 30.19
N MET A 429 -5.44 -1.47 29.13
CA MET A 429 -3.96 -1.51 29.16
C MET A 429 -3.33 -0.15 29.50
N VAL A 430 -3.79 0.91 28.83
CA VAL A 430 -3.29 2.28 29.01
C VAL A 430 -3.37 2.77 30.46
N PRO A 431 -4.53 2.73 31.15
CA PRO A 431 -4.65 3.24 32.51
C PRO A 431 -3.81 2.42 33.50
N CYS A 432 -3.64 1.11 33.30
CA CYS A 432 -2.74 0.31 34.14
C CYS A 432 -1.29 0.80 34.06
N HIS A 433 -0.79 1.12 32.86
CA HIS A 433 0.57 1.62 32.67
C HIS A 433 0.74 3.06 33.20
N ILE A 434 -0.31 3.89 33.08
CA ILE A 434 -0.34 5.24 33.66
C ILE A 434 -0.27 5.16 35.18
N LEU A 435 -1.17 4.40 35.82
CA LEU A 435 -1.20 4.24 37.27
C LEU A 435 0.11 3.65 37.81
N LEU A 436 0.66 2.64 37.13
CA LEU A 436 1.97 2.08 37.48
C LEU A 436 3.05 3.17 37.48
N ARG A 437 3.11 4.03 36.45
CA ARG A 437 4.06 5.15 36.43
C ARG A 437 3.80 6.12 37.57
N LEU A 438 2.57 6.60 37.73
CA LEU A 438 2.23 7.58 38.78
C LEU A 438 2.59 7.06 40.19
N LEU A 439 2.32 5.78 40.47
CA LEU A 439 2.61 5.15 41.77
C LEU A 439 4.10 4.90 42.02
N LYS A 440 4.87 4.54 40.98
CA LYS A 440 6.28 4.16 41.11
C LYS A 440 7.24 5.35 40.98
N THR A 441 6.69 6.54 40.72
CA THR A 441 7.43 7.79 40.55
C THR A 441 7.13 8.80 41.67
N SER A 442 7.86 9.92 41.68
CA SER A 442 7.64 11.08 42.55
C SER A 442 6.27 11.71 42.35
N PHE A 443 5.56 11.39 41.25
CA PHE A 443 4.17 11.78 41.03
C PHE A 443 3.18 11.19 42.05
N SER A 444 3.55 10.13 42.76
CA SER A 444 2.75 9.55 43.85
C SER A 444 2.32 10.57 44.90
N ARG A 445 3.07 11.66 45.08
CA ARG A 445 2.75 12.75 46.03
C ARG A 445 1.53 13.60 45.63
N TYR A 446 1.10 13.52 44.36
CA TYR A 446 0.01 14.33 43.81
C TYR A 446 -1.28 13.54 43.60
N ILE A 447 -1.31 12.26 43.99
CA ILE A 447 -2.43 11.34 43.72
C ILE A 447 -2.88 10.59 44.97
N THR A 448 -4.09 10.01 44.90
CA THR A 448 -4.60 9.13 45.96
C THR A 448 -3.99 7.72 45.83
N ILE A 449 -2.87 7.50 46.52
CA ILE A 449 -2.07 6.26 46.42
C ILE A 449 -2.91 4.99 46.65
N GLU A 450 -3.74 4.96 47.68
CA GLU A 450 -4.51 3.75 48.05
C GLU A 450 -5.51 3.34 46.97
N ARG A 451 -6.29 4.30 46.45
CA ARG A 451 -7.23 4.05 45.37
C ARG A 451 -6.51 3.66 44.08
N ALA A 452 -5.46 4.39 43.71
CA ALA A 452 -4.66 4.11 42.52
C ALA A 452 -4.03 2.71 42.56
N LYS A 453 -3.48 2.31 43.70
CA LYS A 453 -2.92 0.97 43.92
C LYS A 453 -3.99 -0.10 43.82
N SER A 454 -5.15 0.12 44.43
CA SER A 454 -6.28 -0.82 44.39
C SER A 454 -6.82 -1.00 42.96
N ALA A 455 -6.98 0.11 42.23
CA ALA A 455 -7.37 0.10 40.82
C ALA A 455 -6.33 -0.59 39.93
N LEU A 456 -5.03 -0.36 40.14
CA LEU A 456 -3.98 -1.06 39.38
C LEU A 456 -4.06 -2.58 39.56
N PHE A 457 -4.21 -3.07 40.80
CA PHE A 457 -4.33 -4.51 41.05
C PHE A 457 -5.64 -5.09 40.50
N LEU A 458 -6.73 -4.35 40.60
CA LEU A 458 -7.98 -4.72 39.94
C LEU A 458 -7.75 -4.87 38.43
N GLY A 459 -7.11 -3.88 37.80
CA GLY A 459 -6.75 -3.90 36.39
C GLY A 459 -5.89 -5.10 35.99
N ILE A 460 -4.87 -5.45 36.79
CA ILE A 460 -4.07 -6.68 36.60
C ILE A 460 -4.96 -7.92 36.65
N GLY A 461 -5.93 -7.98 37.57
CA GLY A 461 -6.92 -9.05 37.66
C GLY A 461 -7.86 -9.11 36.44
N LEU A 462 -8.30 -7.96 35.93
CA LEU A 462 -9.18 -7.87 34.77
C LEU A 462 -8.50 -8.39 33.49
N HIS A 463 -7.19 -8.21 33.33
CA HIS A 463 -6.44 -8.79 32.21
C HIS A 463 -6.54 -10.32 32.15
N LYS A 464 -6.58 -11.00 33.31
CA LYS A 464 -6.80 -12.45 33.36
C LYS A 464 -8.21 -12.83 32.90
N ARG A 465 -9.22 -12.00 33.19
CA ARG A 465 -10.62 -12.20 32.75
C ARG A 465 -10.83 -11.91 31.26
N MET A 466 -9.99 -11.08 30.65
CA MET A 466 -9.97 -10.82 29.20
C MET A 466 -9.21 -11.90 28.40
N SER A 467 -8.40 -12.72 29.07
CA SER A 467 -7.60 -13.77 28.43
C SER A 467 -8.48 -14.91 27.91
N LEU A 468 -8.21 -15.36 26.69
CA LEU A 468 -8.92 -16.43 25.99
C LEU A 468 -8.12 -17.74 25.95
N GLN A 469 -6.79 -17.66 26.05
CA GLN A 469 -5.92 -18.82 26.09
C GLN A 469 -4.64 -18.51 26.87
N ASN A 470 -3.95 -19.56 27.31
CA ASN A 470 -2.65 -19.42 27.98
C ASN A 470 -1.65 -18.68 27.07
N ASP A 471 -0.84 -17.81 27.67
CA ASP A 471 0.19 -16.99 26.98
C ASP A 471 -0.36 -16.05 25.90
N ASP A 472 -1.66 -15.75 25.92
CA ASP A 472 -2.19 -14.68 25.08
C ASP A 472 -1.79 -13.29 25.59
N VAL A 473 -2.12 -12.30 24.80
CA VAL A 473 -1.74 -10.91 25.02
C VAL A 473 -2.24 -10.36 26.37
N PRO A 474 -3.53 -10.47 26.73
CA PRO A 474 -4.01 -10.07 28.05
C PRO A 474 -3.27 -10.78 29.18
N ALA A 475 -3.06 -12.11 29.09
CA ALA A 475 -2.34 -12.85 30.12
C ALA A 475 -0.90 -12.34 30.30
N ARG A 476 -0.15 -12.15 29.20
CA ARG A 476 1.22 -11.61 29.23
C ARG A 476 1.26 -10.20 29.79
N SER A 477 0.32 -9.34 29.42
CA SER A 477 0.21 -7.99 29.99
C SER A 477 0.00 -8.00 31.50
N GLY A 478 -0.87 -8.88 32.01
CA GLY A 478 -1.08 -9.04 33.45
C GLY A 478 0.18 -9.49 34.19
N VAL A 479 0.93 -10.42 33.61
CA VAL A 479 2.23 -10.88 34.14
C VAL A 479 3.25 -9.73 34.12
N ALA A 480 3.39 -9.03 33.01
CA ALA A 480 4.34 -7.93 32.86
C ALA A 480 4.07 -6.80 33.87
N LEU A 481 2.81 -6.39 34.02
CA LEU A 481 2.40 -5.39 35.01
C LEU A 481 2.69 -5.85 36.44
N THR A 482 2.47 -7.13 36.75
CA THR A 482 2.78 -7.71 38.07
C THR A 482 4.28 -7.67 38.35
N GLN A 483 5.11 -8.05 37.37
CA GLN A 483 6.57 -8.05 37.51
C GLN A 483 7.10 -6.62 37.64
N LEU A 484 6.64 -5.68 36.81
CA LEU A 484 6.96 -4.26 36.92
C LEU A 484 6.54 -3.65 38.26
N TRP A 485 5.37 -4.04 38.78
CA TRP A 485 4.93 -3.57 40.09
C TRP A 485 5.89 -4.01 41.21
N ASN A 486 6.41 -5.24 41.14
CA ASN A 486 7.33 -5.78 42.15
C ASN A 486 8.79 -5.34 41.96
N SER A 487 9.12 -4.78 40.80
CA SER A 487 10.45 -4.23 40.51
C SER A 487 10.78 -3.01 41.37
N THR A 488 12.02 -2.91 41.85
CA THR A 488 12.57 -1.70 42.47
C THR A 488 13.34 -0.81 41.49
N ARG A 489 13.55 -1.27 40.25
CA ARG A 489 14.36 -0.59 39.22
C ARG A 489 13.53 0.07 38.12
N VAL A 490 12.25 -0.24 38.02
CA VAL A 490 11.33 0.36 37.04
C VAL A 490 11.30 1.89 37.19
N PHE A 491 11.37 2.60 36.08
CA PHE A 491 11.45 4.07 36.02
C PHE A 491 12.64 4.67 36.78
N ARG A 492 13.73 3.91 36.95
CA ARG A 492 14.97 4.40 37.59
C ARG A 492 16.18 4.14 36.72
N LYS A 493 17.11 5.09 36.71
CA LYS A 493 18.43 4.93 36.09
C LYS A 493 19.28 3.96 36.93
N PRO A 494 20.39 3.43 36.38
CA PRO A 494 21.31 2.56 37.13
C PRO A 494 21.87 3.20 38.42
N ASN A 495 21.96 4.53 38.48
CA ASN A 495 22.39 5.27 39.68
C ASN A 495 21.25 5.47 40.72
N GLY A 496 20.08 4.86 40.54
CA GLY A 496 18.92 4.98 41.43
C GLY A 496 18.08 6.23 41.22
N SER A 497 18.57 7.21 40.44
CA SER A 497 17.82 8.42 40.12
C SER A 497 16.58 8.11 39.29
N GLU A 498 15.54 8.88 39.52
CA GLU A 498 14.25 8.65 38.91
C GLU A 498 14.21 9.08 37.43
N THR A 499 13.44 8.35 36.62
CA THR A 499 13.14 8.67 35.23
C THR A 499 11.63 8.83 35.05
N VAL A 500 11.18 10.06 35.24
CA VAL A 500 9.76 10.40 35.16
C VAL A 500 9.29 10.53 33.71
N ALA A 501 10.10 11.17 32.86
CA ALA A 501 9.79 11.41 31.45
C ALA A 501 9.71 10.11 30.63
N LEU A 502 8.83 10.10 29.63
CA LEU A 502 8.72 9.01 28.65
C LEU A 502 9.99 8.94 27.78
N ARG A 503 10.56 7.73 27.62
CA ARG A 503 11.69 7.46 26.72
C ARG A 503 11.20 7.25 25.29
N ILE A 504 10.10 6.52 25.14
CA ILE A 504 9.37 6.37 23.87
C ILE A 504 8.41 7.54 23.71
N ARG A 505 8.54 8.31 22.62
CA ARG A 505 7.73 9.53 22.38
C ARG A 505 7.16 9.62 20.96
N SER A 506 7.31 8.57 20.16
CA SER A 506 6.94 8.55 18.74
C SER A 506 5.61 7.85 18.44
N ARG A 507 4.83 7.49 19.46
CA ARG A 507 3.65 6.62 19.35
C ARG A 507 2.42 7.16 20.09
N LEU A 508 2.25 8.49 20.17
CA LEU A 508 1.09 9.13 20.80
C LEU A 508 0.72 8.50 22.17
N SER A 509 -0.54 8.24 22.47
CA SER A 509 -0.97 7.58 23.71
C SER A 509 -0.33 6.18 23.90
N GLY A 510 -0.08 5.46 22.80
CA GLY A 510 0.60 4.16 22.79
C GLY A 510 2.05 4.19 23.29
N SER A 511 2.70 5.36 23.29
CA SER A 511 4.05 5.53 23.86
C SER A 511 4.12 5.12 25.32
N ILE A 512 3.06 5.32 26.11
CA ILE A 512 3.06 5.03 27.55
C ILE A 512 3.14 3.53 27.82
N VAL A 513 2.35 2.75 27.07
CA VAL A 513 2.35 1.29 27.15
C VAL A 513 3.68 0.73 26.65
N LEU A 514 4.14 1.21 25.48
CA LEU A 514 5.42 0.79 24.91
C LEU A 514 6.59 1.09 25.82
N ASP A 515 6.63 2.27 26.45
CA ASP A 515 7.69 2.62 27.39
C ASP A 515 7.71 1.64 28.58
N GLY A 516 6.54 1.29 29.13
CA GLY A 516 6.43 0.30 30.20
C GLY A 516 6.90 -1.10 29.79
N ILE A 517 6.55 -1.56 28.58
CA ILE A 517 7.04 -2.83 28.04
C ILE A 517 8.57 -2.81 27.85
N VAL A 518 9.12 -1.68 27.39
CA VAL A 518 10.56 -1.47 27.26
C VAL A 518 11.26 -1.57 28.62
N TRP A 519 10.70 -0.97 29.68
CA TRP A 519 11.20 -1.13 31.05
C TRP A 519 11.17 -2.59 31.50
N TRP A 520 10.06 -3.28 31.23
CA TRP A 520 9.89 -4.67 31.61
C TRP A 520 10.93 -5.57 30.96
N ARG A 521 11.23 -5.37 29.68
CA ARG A 521 12.24 -6.16 28.95
C ARG A 521 13.67 -5.91 29.40
N GLU A 522 14.01 -4.66 29.68
CA GLU A 522 15.36 -4.35 30.17
C GLU A 522 15.60 -5.04 31.51
N GLU A 523 14.59 -5.05 32.38
CA GLU A 523 14.71 -5.63 33.70
C GLU A 523 14.62 -7.16 33.73
N PHE A 524 13.68 -7.75 32.98
CA PHE A 524 13.38 -9.18 33.04
C PHE A 524 13.78 -9.98 31.79
N GLY A 525 14.11 -9.30 30.68
CA GLY A 525 14.32 -9.91 29.36
C GLY A 525 15.77 -10.00 28.88
N ALA A 526 16.78 -9.72 29.71
CA ALA A 526 18.19 -9.66 29.31
C ALA A 526 18.54 -8.60 28.23
N PHE A 527 17.65 -7.64 27.95
CA PHE A 527 17.80 -6.62 26.89
C PHE A 527 18.26 -5.24 27.42
N MET A 528 19.16 -5.20 28.41
CA MET A 528 19.68 -3.94 28.95
C MET A 528 20.39 -3.10 27.86
N GLY A 529 19.96 -1.85 27.67
CA GLY A 529 20.66 -0.87 26.81
C GLY A 529 20.32 -0.91 25.32
N VAL A 530 19.25 -1.61 24.92
CA VAL A 530 18.77 -1.63 23.52
C VAL A 530 18.02 -0.36 23.15
N TYR A 531 17.37 0.27 24.14
CA TYR A 531 16.52 1.42 23.91
C TYR A 531 17.25 2.73 24.24
N PRO A 532 16.90 3.85 23.58
CA PRO A 532 17.53 5.13 23.84
C PRO A 532 17.46 5.49 25.33
N PRO A 533 18.53 6.05 25.91
CA PRO A 533 18.44 6.58 27.26
C PRO A 533 17.35 7.65 27.32
N PRO A 534 16.73 7.86 28.48
CA PRO A 534 15.75 8.94 28.66
C PRO A 534 16.36 10.25 28.19
N ILE A 535 15.61 11.05 27.43
CA ILE A 535 16.03 12.42 27.07
C ILE A 535 16.30 13.13 28.40
N THR A 536 17.56 13.42 28.69
CA THR A 536 17.97 14.05 29.94
C THR A 536 17.35 15.44 29.99
N ASP A 537 16.67 15.75 31.10
CA ASP A 537 16.25 17.11 31.45
C ASP A 537 17.51 17.97 31.57
N ALA A 538 17.95 18.57 30.47
CA ALA A 538 19.20 19.34 30.36
C ALA A 538 19.14 20.69 31.09
N ARG A 539 18.35 20.82 32.16
CA ARG A 539 18.12 22.09 32.85
C ARG A 539 18.72 22.18 34.25
N ASN A 540 19.12 21.09 34.92
CA ASN A 540 19.50 21.17 36.35
C ASN A 540 20.77 20.44 36.81
N ASP A 541 21.58 19.82 35.94
CA ASP A 541 22.85 19.26 36.42
C ASP A 541 23.91 20.38 36.48
N PRO A 542 24.43 20.77 37.66
CA PRO A 542 25.56 21.67 37.73
C PRO A 542 26.79 20.98 37.11
N PRO A 543 27.68 21.72 36.43
CA PRO A 543 28.92 21.14 35.92
C PRO A 543 29.71 20.54 37.10
N PRO A 544 30.29 19.34 36.97
CA PRO A 544 31.03 18.73 38.05
C PRO A 544 32.24 19.61 38.39
N ASN A 545 32.28 20.10 39.63
CA ASN A 545 33.42 20.80 40.20
C ASN A 545 34.62 19.85 40.26
N GLU A 546 35.56 20.00 39.33
CA GLU A 546 36.93 19.55 39.52
C GLU A 546 37.55 20.44 40.59
N HIS A 547 37.62 19.97 41.84
CA HIS A 547 38.66 20.26 42.84
C HIS A 547 38.18 19.77 44.22
N GLY A 548 38.52 18.52 44.55
CA GLY A 548 38.29 17.92 45.85
C GLY A 548 39.36 16.87 46.12
N ILE A 549 40.34 17.24 46.94
CA ILE A 549 41.48 16.44 47.37
C ILE A 549 40.99 15.20 48.12
N VAL A 550 41.53 14.03 47.78
CA VAL A 550 41.32 12.76 48.51
C VAL A 550 42.29 12.69 49.69
N PRO A 551 41.83 12.31 50.89
CA PRO A 551 42.67 11.57 51.83
C PRO A 551 42.23 10.10 51.89
N ASN A 552 43.26 9.24 51.87
CA ASN A 552 43.26 7.79 52.04
C ASN A 552 42.40 7.27 53.21
N GLY A 553 41.87 6.05 53.04
CA GLY A 553 41.39 5.24 54.17
C GLY A 553 40.68 3.94 53.78
N ASN A 554 41.45 2.85 53.68
CA ASN A 554 41.14 1.41 53.74
C ASN A 554 39.68 0.91 53.97
N ALA A 555 39.21 0.04 53.08
CA ALA A 555 38.48 -1.21 53.42
C ALA A 555 38.49 -2.23 52.24
N LEU A 556 38.73 -3.51 52.56
CA LEU A 556 38.67 -4.72 51.70
C LEU A 556 37.24 -5.35 51.72
N PRO A 557 36.95 -6.49 51.06
CA PRO A 557 36.59 -6.65 49.66
C PRO A 557 35.15 -7.23 49.49
N GLU A 558 34.29 -6.60 48.67
CA GLU A 558 32.96 -7.14 48.36
C GLU A 558 32.98 -7.99 47.08
N ALA A 559 32.25 -9.10 47.10
CA ALA A 559 32.34 -10.24 46.21
C ALA A 559 32.27 -9.91 44.70
N THR A 560 33.17 -10.54 43.95
CA THR A 560 33.21 -10.52 42.48
C THR A 560 31.94 -11.15 41.90
N MET A 561 30.97 -10.32 41.50
CA MET A 561 29.89 -10.75 40.61
C MET A 561 30.45 -10.93 39.19
N PRO A 562 30.15 -12.03 38.48
CA PRO A 562 30.62 -12.25 37.12
C PRO A 562 30.01 -11.20 36.18
N ALA A 563 30.84 -10.64 35.29
CA ALA A 563 30.42 -9.67 34.29
C ALA A 563 29.29 -10.25 33.40
N PRO A 564 28.20 -9.50 33.13
CA PRO A 564 27.10 -10.01 32.33
C PRO A 564 27.56 -10.27 30.89
N ALA A 565 27.25 -11.46 30.38
CA ALA A 565 27.43 -11.82 28.99
C ALA A 565 26.67 -10.84 28.08
N LYS A 566 27.27 -10.46 26.95
CA LYS A 566 26.61 -9.61 25.94
C LYS A 566 25.33 -10.30 25.44
N PRO A 567 24.18 -9.62 25.44
CA PRO A 567 22.93 -10.24 25.01
C PRO A 567 22.94 -10.55 23.51
N ASP A 568 22.32 -11.68 23.16
CA ASP A 568 22.07 -12.11 21.79
C ASP A 568 20.86 -11.36 21.22
N TYR A 569 21.08 -10.59 20.17
CA TYR A 569 20.06 -9.71 19.57
C TYR A 569 19.21 -10.41 18.51
N SER A 570 19.49 -11.68 18.18
CA SER A 570 18.72 -12.43 17.18
C SER A 570 17.25 -12.60 17.58
N ASN A 571 16.97 -12.69 18.88
CA ASN A 571 15.62 -12.96 19.39
C ASN A 571 14.81 -11.67 19.68
N PHE A 572 15.40 -10.49 19.49
CA PHE A 572 14.72 -9.21 19.73
C PHE A 572 13.55 -8.95 18.76
N LEU A 573 13.65 -9.50 17.53
CA LEU A 573 12.71 -9.27 16.44
C LEU A 573 11.54 -10.29 16.40
N ASP A 574 11.65 -11.40 17.12
CA ASP A 574 10.66 -12.50 17.13
C ASP A 574 9.64 -12.38 18.28
N ASP A 575 9.49 -11.18 18.87
CA ASP A 575 8.69 -11.03 20.07
C ASP A 575 7.19 -10.78 19.81
N PRO A 576 6.30 -11.64 20.34
CA PRO A 576 4.85 -11.55 20.16
C PRO A 576 4.21 -10.26 20.68
N MET A 577 4.68 -9.69 21.80
CA MET A 577 4.15 -8.44 22.36
C MET A 577 4.58 -7.21 21.54
N LEU A 578 5.80 -7.16 20.99
CA LEU A 578 6.22 -6.04 20.12
C LEU A 578 5.59 -6.10 18.72
N THR A 579 5.39 -7.31 18.21
CA THR A 579 4.69 -7.55 16.94
C THR A 579 3.28 -6.94 16.96
N GLU A 580 2.61 -7.01 18.11
CA GLU A 580 1.29 -6.41 18.32
C GLU A 580 1.28 -4.87 18.31
N PHE A 581 2.41 -4.21 18.57
CA PHE A 581 2.51 -2.75 18.44
C PHE A 581 3.08 -2.29 17.09
N GLY A 582 3.21 -3.21 16.12
CA GLY A 582 3.47 -2.88 14.71
C GLY A 582 4.92 -2.50 14.41
N TRP A 583 5.89 -3.16 15.03
CA TRP A 583 7.28 -3.13 14.53
C TRP A 583 7.39 -4.07 13.32
N PRO A 584 7.96 -3.62 12.19
CA PRO A 584 8.15 -4.48 11.02
C PRO A 584 9.16 -5.58 11.35
N VAL A 585 8.80 -6.81 10.97
CA VAL A 585 9.65 -8.03 11.08
C VAL A 585 10.50 -8.21 9.81
N ASP A 586 10.78 -7.14 9.07
CA ASP A 586 11.58 -7.20 7.83
C ASP A 586 12.79 -6.27 7.89
N ASP A 587 13.96 -6.85 7.56
CA ASP A 587 15.15 -6.12 7.11
C ASP A 587 14.79 -5.24 5.89
N ASP A 588 15.36 -4.04 5.79
CA ASP A 588 15.27 -3.07 4.67
C ASP A 588 14.13 -2.04 4.61
N ILE A 589 13.99 -1.17 5.62
CA ILE A 589 13.22 0.10 5.48
C ILE A 589 14.06 1.38 5.66
N PHE A 590 15.30 1.32 6.17
CA PHE A 590 16.12 2.53 6.41
C PHE A 590 17.43 2.62 5.63
N SER A 591 17.72 1.74 4.66
CA SER A 591 18.99 1.78 3.91
C SER A 591 19.01 2.75 2.71
N SER A 592 17.91 3.47 2.40
CA SER A 592 17.83 4.30 1.18
C SER A 592 17.66 5.81 1.37
N ILE A 593 17.67 6.36 2.59
CA ILE A 593 17.41 7.81 2.79
C ILE A 593 18.67 8.63 3.10
N TRP A 594 19.83 8.03 3.39
CA TRP A 594 21.05 8.79 3.66
C TRP A 594 22.33 8.16 3.12
N THR A 595 22.53 8.20 1.81
CA THR A 595 23.87 8.37 1.24
C THR A 595 23.75 9.15 -0.06
N ASP A 596 23.95 10.46 0.00
CA ASP A 596 24.87 11.05 -0.97
C ASP A 596 25.49 12.33 -0.42
N ASN A 597 26.81 12.26 -0.30
CA ASN A 597 27.71 13.37 -0.10
C ASN A 597 28.90 13.08 -1.02
N THR A 598 28.93 13.70 -2.20
CA THR A 598 30.15 13.76 -3.02
C THR A 598 30.35 15.14 -3.60
N LEU A 599 31.48 15.74 -3.20
CA LEU A 599 32.18 16.82 -3.89
C LEU A 599 32.64 16.38 -5.29
N GLY A 600 32.63 17.30 -6.25
CA GLY A 600 33.47 17.20 -7.47
C GLY A 600 33.02 18.04 -8.67
N LYS A 601 33.69 19.18 -8.90
CA LYS A 601 33.79 20.05 -10.10
C LYS A 601 33.92 19.27 -11.44
N GLN A 602 33.74 19.78 -12.67
CA GLN A 602 33.32 21.02 -13.35
C GLN A 602 33.20 20.62 -14.84
N SER A 603 32.24 21.16 -15.59
CA SER A 603 32.43 21.57 -17.00
C SER A 603 31.25 22.45 -17.43
N ASP A 604 31.60 23.56 -18.08
CA ASP A 604 30.77 24.71 -18.44
C ASP A 604 29.68 24.39 -19.47
N ASP A 605 28.54 25.08 -19.34
CA ASP A 605 27.78 25.73 -20.45
C ASP A 605 26.50 26.42 -19.91
N GLU A 606 26.18 27.58 -20.49
CA GLU A 606 25.39 28.67 -19.92
C GLU A 606 23.85 28.51 -19.83
N GLU A 607 23.33 29.11 -18.74
CA GLU A 607 22.06 29.81 -18.49
C GLU A 607 20.71 29.31 -19.03
N ASN A 608 19.92 28.73 -18.11
CA ASN A 608 18.51 29.12 -17.95
C ASN A 608 18.05 29.00 -16.49
N GLY A 609 17.37 30.05 -16.00
CA GLY A 609 17.25 30.42 -14.57
C GLY A 609 16.66 29.37 -13.62
N ASN A 610 17.43 29.04 -12.59
CA ASN A 610 17.01 28.24 -11.45
C ASN A 610 16.38 29.14 -10.35
N PRO A 611 15.13 28.90 -9.91
CA PRO A 611 14.44 29.69 -8.87
C PRO A 611 15.11 29.63 -7.48
N TYR A 612 16.10 28.77 -7.25
CA TYR A 612 16.86 28.69 -6.00
C TYR A 612 18.07 29.64 -5.92
N ALA A 613 18.49 30.26 -7.03
CA ALA A 613 19.63 31.17 -7.05
C ALA A 613 19.40 32.43 -6.19
N ARG A 614 18.17 32.96 -6.18
CA ARG A 614 17.79 34.11 -5.34
C ARG A 614 17.85 33.78 -3.84
N ARG A 615 17.33 32.62 -3.43
CA ARG A 615 17.42 32.16 -2.03
C ARG A 615 18.86 31.89 -1.59
N GLY A 616 19.72 31.43 -2.50
CA GLY A 616 21.15 31.29 -2.25
C GLY A 616 21.83 32.64 -2.03
N ALA A 617 21.54 33.63 -2.89
CA ALA A 617 22.07 34.99 -2.77
C ALA A 617 21.58 35.70 -1.49
N ASP A 618 20.29 35.58 -1.15
CA ASP A 618 19.72 36.15 0.08
C ASP A 618 20.35 35.55 1.34
N ARG A 619 20.64 34.23 1.33
CA ARG A 619 21.28 33.55 2.45
C ARG A 619 22.77 33.90 2.58
N ILE A 620 23.47 34.09 1.46
CA ILE A 620 24.85 34.60 1.44
C ILE A 620 24.90 36.03 1.96
N LYS A 621 23.95 36.88 1.57
CA LYS A 621 23.80 38.24 2.09
C LYS A 621 23.61 38.24 3.61
N LEU A 622 22.71 37.40 4.13
CA LEU A 622 22.51 37.22 5.57
C LEU A 622 23.74 36.69 6.31
N MET A 623 24.53 35.83 5.66
CA MET A 623 25.79 35.30 6.21
C MET A 623 26.89 36.36 6.28
N LEU A 624 26.95 37.26 5.29
CA LEU A 624 27.86 38.40 5.25
C LEU A 624 27.46 39.47 6.27
N GLU A 625 26.17 39.81 6.35
CA GLU A 625 25.59 40.75 7.31
C GLU A 625 25.80 40.29 8.77
N ASN A 626 25.82 38.98 9.02
CA ASN A 626 26.08 38.39 10.34
C ASN A 626 27.51 37.86 10.51
N SER A 627 28.44 38.19 9.60
CA SER A 627 29.76 37.52 9.52
C SER A 627 30.58 37.66 10.80
N ASP A 628 30.55 38.81 11.47
CA ASP A 628 31.29 39.04 12.71
C ASP A 628 30.72 38.25 13.90
N LYS A 629 29.38 38.16 14.01
CA LYS A 629 28.71 37.32 15.02
C LYS A 629 28.98 35.84 14.78
N ASN A 630 28.92 35.40 13.52
CA ASN A 630 29.20 34.02 13.12
C ASN A 630 30.67 33.65 13.33
N ARG A 631 31.59 34.60 13.11
CA ARG A 631 33.04 34.41 13.33
C ARG A 631 33.34 34.19 14.81
N LEU A 632 32.75 34.98 15.72
CA LEU A 632 32.91 34.80 17.17
C LEU A 632 32.32 33.47 17.66
N ALA A 633 31.12 33.11 17.21
CA ALA A 633 30.48 31.83 17.55
C ALA A 633 31.29 30.63 17.03
N SER A 634 31.77 30.70 15.80
CA SER A 634 32.58 29.65 15.17
C SER A 634 33.94 29.49 15.84
N LYS A 635 34.59 30.59 16.26
CA LYS A 635 35.87 30.54 17.01
C LYS A 635 35.70 29.95 18.40
N LYS A 636 34.57 30.22 19.09
CA LYS A 636 34.22 29.56 20.36
C LYS A 636 34.00 28.06 20.20
N ILE A 637 33.23 27.64 19.19
CA ILE A 637 32.97 26.23 18.89
C ILE A 637 34.26 25.50 18.51
N SER A 638 35.11 26.11 17.67
CA SER A 638 36.41 25.54 17.28
C SER A 638 37.35 25.35 18.48
N ASN A 639 37.38 26.29 19.41
CA ASN A 639 38.18 26.17 20.64
C ASN A 639 37.60 25.13 21.61
N GLN A 640 36.29 24.92 21.62
CA GLN A 640 35.64 23.84 22.38
C GLN A 640 35.99 22.46 21.81
N ILE A 641 35.95 22.31 20.48
CA ILE A 641 36.28 21.06 19.77
C ILE A 641 37.77 20.69 19.92
N GLN A 642 38.67 21.66 20.05
CA GLN A 642 40.09 21.40 20.32
C GLN A 642 40.38 20.95 21.77
N LYS A 643 39.49 21.25 22.73
CA LYS A 643 39.67 20.88 24.15
C LYS A 643 39.06 19.53 24.51
N THR A 644 38.03 19.08 23.79
CA THR A 644 37.44 17.75 23.99
C THR A 644 38.13 16.76 23.06
N GLY A 645 38.99 15.91 23.64
CA GLY A 645 39.61 14.81 22.92
C GLY A 645 38.59 13.96 22.14
N VAL A 646 39.04 13.45 21.00
CA VAL A 646 38.28 12.69 20.01
C VAL A 646 37.40 11.59 20.61
N GLU A 647 36.09 11.81 20.67
CA GLU A 647 35.08 10.77 20.90
C GLU A 647 34.46 10.36 19.55
N CYS A 648 34.73 9.13 19.10
CA CYS A 648 34.11 8.56 17.90
C CYS A 648 32.70 8.04 18.22
N ALA A 649 31.74 8.35 17.35
CA ALA A 649 30.29 8.20 17.53
C ALA A 649 29.72 6.76 17.41
N SER A 650 30.44 5.72 17.83
CA SER A 650 29.82 4.41 18.12
C SER A 650 30.67 3.57 19.07
N ILE A 651 30.02 2.83 19.98
CA ILE A 651 30.67 1.95 20.97
C ILE A 651 31.59 0.93 20.29
N GLY A 652 31.22 0.43 19.10
CA GLY A 652 32.03 -0.48 18.29
C GLY A 652 33.33 0.15 17.78
N SER A 653 33.30 1.40 17.34
CA SER A 653 34.49 2.15 16.90
C SER A 653 35.41 2.52 18.06
N GLN A 654 34.85 2.79 19.25
CA GLN A 654 35.63 3.04 20.47
C GLN A 654 36.33 1.77 20.96
N ALA A 655 35.62 0.63 21.04
CA ALA A 655 36.21 -0.65 21.44
C ALA A 655 37.31 -1.10 20.46
N LEU A 656 37.09 -0.93 19.15
CA LEU A 656 38.10 -1.24 18.14
C LEU A 656 39.30 -0.28 18.23
N PHE A 657 39.08 1.00 18.49
CA PHE A 657 40.15 1.97 18.72
C PHE A 657 41.02 1.60 19.93
N HIS A 658 40.40 1.27 21.07
CA HIS A 658 41.12 0.85 22.27
C HIS A 658 41.87 -0.48 22.07
N LEU A 659 41.26 -1.45 21.38
CA LEU A 659 41.91 -2.71 21.02
C LEU A 659 43.18 -2.44 20.20
N TRP A 660 43.06 -1.75 19.07
CA TRP A 660 44.19 -1.49 18.18
C TRP A 660 45.27 -0.62 18.83
N LYS A 661 44.88 0.40 19.60
CA LYS A 661 45.79 1.25 20.37
C LYS A 661 46.58 0.44 21.41
N ASN A 662 45.90 -0.39 22.19
CA ASN A 662 46.53 -1.15 23.27
C ASN A 662 47.41 -2.27 22.70
N THR A 663 46.94 -3.00 21.67
CA THR A 663 47.75 -4.02 20.97
C THR A 663 48.99 -3.42 20.36
N TRP A 664 48.89 -2.24 19.72
CA TRP A 664 50.05 -1.51 19.19
C TRP A 664 51.06 -1.13 20.28
N LYS A 665 50.59 -0.55 21.40
CA LYS A 665 51.44 -0.19 22.55
C LYS A 665 52.19 -1.40 23.11
N SER A 666 51.50 -2.52 23.28
CA SER A 666 52.11 -3.76 23.77
C SER A 666 53.06 -4.39 22.75
N TRP A 667 52.79 -4.24 21.45
CA TRP A 667 53.65 -4.73 20.38
C TRP A 667 54.94 -3.92 20.29
N ILE A 668 54.85 -2.59 20.23
CA ILE A 668 56.04 -1.73 20.07
C ILE A 668 56.98 -1.81 21.28
N THR A 669 56.44 -2.00 22.49
CA THR A 669 57.24 -2.15 23.72
C THR A 669 58.06 -3.45 23.74
N ARG A 670 57.61 -4.49 23.04
CA ARG A 670 58.32 -5.78 22.90
C ARG A 670 59.42 -5.75 21.84
N GLN A 671 59.47 -4.74 20.99
CA GLN A 671 60.48 -4.63 19.94
C GLN A 671 61.80 -4.16 20.55
N ARG A 672 62.87 -4.96 20.43
CA ARG A 672 64.19 -4.74 21.07
C ARG A 672 64.92 -3.46 20.64
N LYS A 673 64.46 -2.76 19.60
CA LYS A 673 64.98 -1.44 19.19
C LYS A 673 64.02 -0.36 19.71
N GLY A 674 64.37 0.27 20.82
CA GLY A 674 63.61 1.38 21.38
C GLY A 674 63.51 2.54 20.39
N THR A 675 62.32 2.81 19.85
CA THR A 675 62.11 3.96 18.96
C THR A 675 61.61 5.14 19.79
N ALA A 676 62.51 6.03 20.19
CA ALA A 676 62.16 7.35 20.73
C ALA A 676 61.51 8.27 19.67
N GLY A 677 61.53 7.87 18.39
CA GLY A 677 60.93 8.58 17.25
C GLY A 677 59.68 7.91 16.65
N PRO A 678 59.05 8.55 15.64
CA PRO A 678 57.87 8.03 14.95
C PRO A 678 58.10 6.67 14.26
N PRO A 679 57.11 5.74 14.26
CA PRO A 679 57.27 4.40 13.70
C PRO A 679 57.38 4.37 12.16
N SER A 680 58.25 3.56 11.56
CA SER A 680 58.32 3.45 10.09
C SER A 680 57.06 2.77 9.48
N ALA A 681 56.84 2.94 8.17
CA ALA A 681 55.80 2.20 7.44
C ALA A 681 55.99 0.68 7.53
N GLU A 682 57.25 0.23 7.59
CA GLU A 682 57.62 -1.17 7.80
C GLU A 682 57.15 -1.69 9.17
N ASN A 683 57.29 -0.90 10.24
CA ASN A 683 56.79 -1.27 11.56
C ASN A 683 55.27 -1.49 11.54
N ILE A 684 54.52 -0.69 10.78
CA ILE A 684 53.06 -0.83 10.66
C ILE A 684 52.70 -2.09 9.87
N CYS A 685 53.39 -2.39 8.76
CA CYS A 685 53.16 -3.62 8.01
C CYS A 685 53.47 -4.88 8.82
N ARG A 686 54.56 -4.88 9.60
CA ARG A 686 54.91 -6.02 10.46
C ARG A 686 53.88 -6.23 11.58
N PHE A 687 53.45 -5.14 12.22
CA PHE A 687 52.37 -5.20 13.19
C PHE A 687 51.07 -5.75 12.60
N MET A 688 50.70 -5.34 11.39
CA MET A 688 49.49 -5.85 10.72
C MET A 688 49.61 -7.34 10.36
N ASP A 689 50.78 -7.81 9.93
CA ASP A 689 50.98 -9.23 9.59
C ASP A 689 50.97 -10.14 10.83
N GLU A 690 51.62 -9.73 11.92
CA GLU A 690 51.55 -10.44 13.20
C GLU A 690 50.13 -10.42 13.79
N THR A 691 49.42 -9.28 13.70
CA THR A 691 48.03 -9.19 14.16
C THR A 691 47.11 -10.09 13.31
N LEU A 692 47.37 -10.25 12.02
CA LEU A 692 46.60 -11.12 11.13
C LEU A 692 46.75 -12.60 11.49
N GLN A 693 47.95 -13.04 11.87
CA GLN A 693 48.19 -14.43 12.30
C GLN A 693 47.36 -14.79 13.55
N GLU A 694 47.18 -13.84 14.46
CA GLU A 694 46.43 -14.02 15.71
C GLU A 694 44.91 -13.71 15.57
N THR A 695 44.45 -13.27 14.40
CA THR A 695 43.05 -12.84 14.21
C THR A 695 42.16 -14.00 13.77
N THR A 696 41.22 -14.38 14.63
CA THR A 696 40.19 -15.38 14.26
C THR A 696 39.06 -14.77 13.42
N PRO A 697 38.57 -15.48 12.38
CA PRO A 697 37.42 -15.02 11.60
C PRO A 697 36.15 -14.96 12.46
N LYS A 698 35.54 -13.79 12.59
CA LYS A 698 34.23 -13.64 13.26
C LYS A 698 33.09 -14.05 12.31
N GLY A 699 32.37 -15.12 12.65
CA GLY A 699 31.17 -15.63 11.98
C GLY A 699 31.20 -17.16 11.76
N ARG A 700 30.11 -17.88 12.13
CA ARG A 700 30.01 -19.34 11.97
C ARG A 700 30.26 -19.75 10.50
N GLY A 701 31.29 -20.57 10.27
CA GLY A 701 31.66 -21.07 8.93
C GLY A 701 32.39 -20.09 8.02
N LYS A 702 32.89 -18.95 8.53
CA LYS A 702 33.70 -18.02 7.76
C LYS A 702 35.19 -18.45 7.79
N PRO A 703 35.84 -18.69 6.64
CA PRO A 703 37.18 -19.30 6.62
C PRO A 703 38.31 -18.32 6.95
N ILE A 704 38.19 -17.03 6.62
CA ILE A 704 39.27 -16.03 6.76
C ILE A 704 38.75 -14.66 7.25
N PRO A 705 39.56 -13.82 7.94
CA PRO A 705 39.16 -12.51 8.46
C PRO A 705 38.82 -11.48 7.35
N SER A 706 38.03 -10.45 7.65
CA SER A 706 37.66 -9.42 6.65
C SER A 706 38.71 -8.32 6.50
N GLN A 707 38.94 -7.88 5.26
CA GLN A 707 39.81 -6.74 4.93
C GLN A 707 39.36 -5.44 5.63
N SER A 708 38.05 -5.24 5.81
CA SER A 708 37.49 -4.05 6.47
C SER A 708 37.95 -3.88 7.92
N LEU A 709 38.28 -4.97 8.62
CA LEU A 709 38.82 -4.94 9.98
C LEU A 709 40.19 -4.24 9.99
N PHE A 710 41.06 -4.59 9.05
CA PHE A 710 42.41 -4.04 8.95
C PHE A 710 42.41 -2.63 8.37
N VAL A 711 41.54 -2.33 7.39
CA VAL A 711 41.34 -0.95 6.90
C VAL A 711 40.93 -0.02 8.04
N THR A 712 39.94 -0.41 8.82
CA THR A 712 39.44 0.39 9.96
C THR A 712 40.49 0.48 11.06
N GLY A 713 41.17 -0.63 11.36
CA GLY A 713 42.26 -0.71 12.33
C GLY A 713 43.42 0.23 12.02
N THR A 714 43.92 0.21 10.78
CA THR A 714 45.01 1.09 10.35
C THR A 714 44.61 2.56 10.38
N TYR A 715 43.37 2.89 9.97
CA TYR A 715 42.87 4.27 10.06
C TYR A 715 42.87 4.77 11.51
N LEU A 716 42.37 3.96 12.44
CA LEU A 716 42.32 4.27 13.87
C LEU A 716 43.72 4.37 14.48
N LEU A 717 44.64 3.48 14.08
CA LEU A 717 46.04 3.51 14.51
C LEU A 717 46.75 4.76 13.99
N ASN A 718 46.58 5.11 12.71
CA ASN A 718 47.17 6.32 12.13
C ASN A 718 46.68 7.57 12.87
N ARG A 719 45.38 7.63 13.20
CA ARG A 719 44.82 8.71 14.01
C ARG A 719 45.45 8.80 15.40
N HIS A 720 45.73 7.67 16.05
CA HIS A 720 46.44 7.65 17.33
C HIS A 720 47.88 8.14 17.20
N LEU A 721 48.59 7.72 16.15
CA LEU A 721 49.99 8.08 15.92
C LEU A 721 50.16 9.56 15.58
N THR A 722 49.27 10.13 14.75
CA THR A 722 49.22 11.58 14.47
C THR A 722 49.02 12.39 15.74
N ALA A 723 48.20 11.91 16.68
CA ALA A 723 47.98 12.59 17.96
C ALA A 723 49.18 12.49 18.93
N LYS A 724 50.00 11.43 18.82
CA LYS A 724 51.09 11.15 19.76
C LYS A 724 52.44 11.70 19.29
N HIS A 725 52.68 11.77 17.98
CA HIS A 725 53.95 12.19 17.39
C HIS A 725 53.72 13.40 16.47
N PRO A 726 54.04 14.63 16.91
CA PRO A 726 53.84 15.85 16.11
C PRO A 726 54.58 15.83 14.75
N ASP A 727 55.72 15.14 14.69
CA ASP A 727 56.55 15.00 13.49
C ASP A 727 56.08 13.88 12.55
N TRP A 728 54.93 13.26 12.84
CA TRP A 728 54.32 12.19 12.03
C TRP A 728 53.81 12.71 10.67
N ARG A 729 54.64 12.68 9.64
CA ARG A 729 54.27 13.00 8.24
C ARG A 729 53.71 11.80 7.46
N GLY A 730 53.13 10.84 8.16
CA GLY A 730 52.79 9.50 7.66
C GLY A 730 51.50 9.37 6.84
N GLY A 731 50.85 10.45 6.39
CA GLY A 731 49.53 10.36 5.76
C GLY A 731 49.51 9.57 4.43
N GLY A 732 50.32 9.98 3.46
CA GLY A 732 50.28 9.42 2.09
C GLY A 732 51.07 8.11 1.92
N HIS A 733 52.33 8.10 2.34
CA HIS A 733 53.20 6.94 2.16
C HIS A 733 52.66 5.68 2.89
N ILE A 734 52.17 5.83 4.13
CA ILE A 734 51.66 4.69 4.92
C ILE A 734 50.32 4.20 4.40
N ALA A 735 49.47 5.10 3.90
CA ALA A 735 48.25 4.72 3.21
C ALA A 735 48.57 3.87 1.97
N LEU A 736 49.59 4.25 1.18
CA LEU A 736 50.07 3.46 0.04
C LEU A 736 50.64 2.10 0.46
N THR A 737 51.55 2.06 1.44
CA THR A 737 52.16 0.80 1.91
C THR A 737 51.11 -0.14 2.52
N THR A 738 50.17 0.38 3.32
CA THR A 738 49.08 -0.42 3.91
C THR A 738 48.12 -0.92 2.84
N THR A 739 47.79 -0.09 1.86
CA THR A 739 46.94 -0.51 0.73
C THR A 739 47.62 -1.62 -0.08
N SER A 740 48.93 -1.51 -0.30
CA SER A 740 49.74 -2.55 -0.94
C SER A 740 49.72 -3.86 -0.14
N TRP A 741 49.92 -3.78 1.18
CA TRP A 741 49.85 -4.95 2.08
C TRP A 741 48.45 -5.59 2.08
N LEU A 742 47.37 -4.80 2.19
CA LEU A 742 45.99 -5.31 2.15
C LEU A 742 45.69 -6.01 0.81
N ASN A 743 46.15 -5.44 -0.31
CA ASN A 743 45.99 -6.04 -1.62
C ASN A 743 46.76 -7.37 -1.73
N LYS A 744 47.98 -7.44 -1.18
CA LYS A 744 48.78 -8.67 -1.12
C LYS A 744 48.08 -9.76 -0.30
N MET A 745 47.60 -9.43 0.91
CA MET A 745 46.92 -10.40 1.79
C MET A 745 45.58 -10.90 1.23
N VAL A 746 44.85 -10.05 0.50
CA VAL A 746 43.66 -10.48 -0.24
C VAL A 746 44.03 -11.41 -1.40
N LYS A 747 45.11 -11.10 -2.13
CA LYS A 747 45.61 -11.95 -3.23
C LYS A 747 46.07 -13.32 -2.74
N GLU A 748 46.72 -13.37 -1.58
CA GLU A 748 47.16 -14.61 -0.90
C GLU A 748 46.01 -15.35 -0.18
N GLN A 749 44.77 -14.87 -0.32
CA GLN A 749 43.57 -15.44 0.33
C GLN A 749 43.65 -15.49 1.87
N ARG A 750 44.43 -14.62 2.50
CA ARG A 750 44.50 -14.47 3.97
C ARG A 750 43.47 -13.47 4.49
N LEU A 751 42.90 -12.61 3.62
CA LEU A 751 41.84 -11.65 3.95
C LEU A 751 40.66 -11.70 2.95
N TRP A 752 39.44 -11.61 3.47
CA TRP A 752 38.20 -11.54 2.71
C TRP A 752 37.86 -10.10 2.30
N ARG A 753 37.70 -9.84 1.00
CA ARG A 753 37.28 -8.52 0.48
C ARG A 753 35.75 -8.38 0.51
N GLY A 754 35.26 -7.36 1.20
CA GLY A 754 33.83 -7.01 1.27
C GLY A 754 33.04 -7.76 2.35
N ILE A 755 31.70 -7.70 2.26
CA ILE A 755 30.78 -8.35 3.22
C ILE A 755 30.73 -9.85 2.93
N TYR A 756 31.02 -10.66 3.94
CA TYR A 756 30.80 -12.11 3.87
C TYR A 756 29.29 -12.39 4.02
N ARG A 757 28.68 -13.02 3.02
CA ARG A 757 27.30 -13.53 3.07
C ARG A 757 27.36 -15.05 2.86
N LYS A 758 26.66 -15.80 3.71
CA LYS A 758 26.45 -17.24 3.49
C LYS A 758 25.65 -17.39 2.19
N ARG A 759 26.15 -18.16 1.22
CA ARG A 759 25.41 -18.41 -0.04
C ARG A 759 24.10 -19.15 0.31
N GLN A 760 22.97 -18.60 -0.11
CA GLN A 760 21.68 -19.30 -0.13
C GLN A 760 21.39 -19.64 -1.59
N PHE A 761 21.08 -20.91 -1.86
CA PHE A 761 20.80 -21.39 -3.20
C PHE A 761 19.30 -21.33 -3.47
N VAL A 762 18.90 -20.70 -4.58
CA VAL A 762 17.58 -20.94 -5.16
C VAL A 762 17.63 -22.34 -5.75
N THR A 763 16.83 -23.26 -5.24
CA THR A 763 16.83 -24.64 -5.75
C THR A 763 16.12 -24.71 -7.09
N LEU A 764 16.50 -25.68 -7.93
CA LEU A 764 15.85 -25.98 -9.22
C LEU A 764 14.34 -26.12 -9.07
N PHE A 765 13.87 -26.68 -7.96
CA PHE A 765 12.45 -26.83 -7.64
C PHE A 765 11.71 -25.49 -7.50
N VAL A 766 12.32 -24.52 -6.82
CA VAL A 766 11.73 -23.19 -6.64
C VAL A 766 11.70 -22.44 -7.98
N LEU A 767 12.78 -22.52 -8.76
CA LEU A 767 12.83 -21.89 -10.07
C LEU A 767 11.78 -22.49 -11.03
N ARG A 768 11.64 -23.82 -11.06
CA ARG A 768 10.65 -24.51 -11.89
C ARG A 768 9.23 -24.14 -11.55
N LYS A 769 8.88 -24.04 -10.26
CA LYS A 769 7.55 -23.53 -9.85
C LYS A 769 7.31 -22.11 -10.34
N LEU A 770 8.31 -21.25 -10.25
CA LEU A 770 8.24 -19.87 -10.70
C LEU A 770 8.01 -19.78 -12.22
N THR A 771 8.81 -20.50 -13.02
CA THR A 771 8.73 -20.45 -14.48
C THR A 771 7.45 -21.10 -15.01
N ILE A 772 7.01 -22.23 -14.43
CA ILE A 772 5.71 -22.83 -14.76
C ILE A 772 4.57 -21.85 -14.50
N ALA A 773 4.55 -21.19 -13.34
CA ALA A 773 3.53 -20.19 -13.04
C ALA A 773 3.57 -19.01 -14.01
N TRP A 774 4.77 -18.58 -14.41
CA TRP A 774 4.97 -17.48 -15.35
C TRP A 774 4.45 -17.82 -16.75
N PHE A 775 4.86 -18.95 -17.33
CA PHE A 775 4.41 -19.39 -18.65
C PHE A 775 2.93 -19.79 -18.65
N THR A 776 2.44 -20.45 -17.59
CA THR A 776 1.00 -20.74 -17.40
C THR A 776 0.18 -19.46 -17.43
N THR A 777 0.65 -18.40 -16.76
CA THR A 777 -0.02 -17.10 -16.76
C THR A 777 0.01 -16.47 -18.14
N ALA A 778 1.15 -16.49 -18.83
CA ALA A 778 1.27 -15.95 -20.19
C ALA A 778 0.36 -16.68 -21.20
N LEU A 779 0.26 -18.00 -21.11
CA LEU A 779 -0.60 -18.82 -21.97
C LEU A 779 -2.08 -18.62 -21.65
N ARG A 780 -2.47 -18.67 -20.37
CA ARG A 780 -3.87 -18.53 -19.95
C ARG A 780 -4.41 -17.11 -20.07
N GLN A 781 -3.55 -16.11 -19.86
CA GLN A 781 -3.97 -14.72 -19.76
C GLN A 781 -3.59 -13.87 -20.98
N GLY A 782 -2.79 -14.45 -21.89
CA GLY A 782 -2.15 -13.73 -22.97
C GLY A 782 -0.95 -12.92 -22.49
N THR A 783 -0.06 -12.59 -23.42
CA THR A 783 1.08 -11.72 -23.21
C THR A 783 1.15 -10.66 -24.31
N LEU A 784 1.87 -9.56 -24.05
CA LEU A 784 2.22 -8.58 -25.10
C LEU A 784 3.05 -9.23 -26.21
N GLY A 785 3.84 -10.23 -25.85
CA GLY A 785 4.66 -11.05 -26.72
C GLY A 785 5.58 -11.92 -25.86
N PHE A 786 5.91 -13.12 -26.33
CA PHE A 786 6.85 -13.97 -25.60
C PHE A 786 8.26 -13.38 -25.52
N ASP A 787 8.58 -12.35 -26.32
CA ASP A 787 9.82 -11.56 -26.23
C ASP A 787 10.03 -11.01 -24.80
N VAL A 788 8.97 -10.43 -24.21
CA VAL A 788 9.00 -9.85 -22.87
C VAL A 788 8.97 -10.95 -21.80
N SER A 789 8.20 -12.00 -22.03
CA SER A 789 8.08 -13.13 -21.10
C SER A 789 9.40 -13.89 -20.98
N LEU A 790 10.03 -14.25 -22.10
CA LEU A 790 11.33 -14.93 -22.16
C LEU A 790 12.44 -14.01 -21.65
N GLY A 791 12.49 -12.75 -22.10
CA GLY A 791 13.54 -11.80 -21.68
C GLY A 791 13.56 -11.51 -20.17
N ARG A 792 12.45 -11.70 -19.45
CA ARG A 792 12.39 -11.57 -17.99
C ARG A 792 12.82 -12.82 -17.23
N VAL A 793 12.60 -14.00 -17.81
CA VAL A 793 12.85 -15.29 -17.14
C VAL A 793 14.25 -15.82 -17.45
N LEU A 794 14.76 -15.60 -18.66
CA LEU A 794 16.06 -16.08 -19.11
C LEU A 794 17.24 -15.71 -18.20
N PRO A 795 17.37 -14.46 -17.69
CA PRO A 795 18.45 -14.12 -16.78
C PRO A 795 18.43 -14.94 -15.47
N LEU A 796 17.24 -15.27 -14.96
CA LEU A 796 17.08 -16.07 -13.74
C LEU A 796 17.47 -17.54 -13.97
N ILE A 797 17.09 -18.09 -15.13
CA ILE A 797 17.47 -19.44 -15.54
C ILE A 797 18.98 -19.54 -15.77
N LEU A 798 19.56 -18.57 -16.47
CA LEU A 798 21.00 -18.52 -16.72
C LEU A 798 21.79 -18.46 -15.42
N MET A 799 21.36 -17.63 -14.45
CA MET A 799 22.00 -17.54 -13.12
C MET A 799 22.08 -18.90 -12.41
N MET A 800 21.03 -19.71 -12.52
CA MET A 800 20.99 -21.05 -11.94
C MET A 800 21.88 -22.02 -12.72
N ALA A 801 21.81 -21.98 -14.06
CA ALA A 801 22.57 -22.88 -14.93
C ALA A 801 24.09 -22.77 -14.74
N ILE A 802 24.61 -21.57 -14.41
CA ILE A 802 26.06 -21.32 -14.31
C ILE A 802 26.57 -20.95 -12.90
N ASP A 803 25.71 -21.02 -11.88
CA ASP A 803 25.97 -20.64 -10.48
C ASP A 803 26.62 -19.24 -10.36
N CYS A 804 25.92 -18.21 -10.83
CA CYS A 804 26.41 -16.83 -10.79
C CYS A 804 25.40 -15.84 -10.19
N ARG A 805 25.87 -14.62 -9.89
CA ARG A 805 25.03 -13.53 -9.40
C ARG A 805 24.42 -12.78 -10.58
N VAL A 806 23.30 -12.11 -10.34
CA VAL A 806 22.64 -11.26 -11.35
C VAL A 806 23.60 -10.21 -11.92
N GLY A 807 24.41 -9.57 -11.06
CA GLY A 807 25.37 -8.54 -11.46
C GLY A 807 26.65 -9.07 -12.16
N ASP A 808 26.78 -10.39 -12.31
CA ASP A 808 27.80 -11.01 -13.17
C ASP A 808 27.30 -11.13 -14.62
N ILE A 809 25.97 -11.11 -14.82
CA ILE A 809 25.30 -11.16 -16.14
C ILE A 809 24.86 -9.76 -16.60
N VAL A 810 24.26 -8.98 -15.69
CA VAL A 810 23.72 -7.65 -15.99
C VAL A 810 24.65 -6.55 -15.49
N ALA A 811 24.66 -5.43 -16.21
CA ALA A 811 25.38 -4.24 -15.77
C ALA A 811 24.81 -3.72 -14.44
N CYS A 812 25.70 -3.42 -13.49
CA CYS A 812 25.31 -2.97 -12.14
C CYS A 812 24.76 -1.53 -12.11
N ASP A 813 25.16 -0.71 -13.08
CA ASP A 813 24.76 0.69 -13.22
C ASP A 813 24.98 1.16 -14.67
N THR A 814 24.66 2.43 -14.94
CA THR A 814 24.83 3.05 -16.27
C THR A 814 26.29 3.18 -16.70
N GLN A 815 27.24 3.24 -15.79
CA GLN A 815 28.67 3.32 -16.12
C GLN A 815 29.20 1.96 -16.58
N HIS A 816 28.88 0.89 -15.85
CA HIS A 816 29.18 -0.49 -16.24
C HIS A 816 28.53 -0.85 -17.57
N ALA A 817 27.28 -0.41 -17.80
CA ALA A 817 26.59 -0.62 -19.07
C ALA A 817 27.30 0.08 -20.23
N LYS A 818 27.71 1.34 -20.05
CA LYS A 818 28.50 2.10 -21.04
C LYS A 818 29.87 1.49 -21.30
N ALA A 819 30.47 0.85 -20.29
CA ALA A 819 31.75 0.16 -20.39
C ALA A 819 31.62 -1.28 -20.95
N GLY A 820 30.44 -1.72 -21.40
CA GLY A 820 30.24 -3.06 -21.97
C GLY A 820 30.33 -4.20 -20.95
N MET A 821 30.18 -3.90 -19.65
CA MET A 821 30.37 -4.88 -18.57
C MET A 821 29.07 -5.65 -18.27
N TYR A 822 28.66 -6.47 -19.24
CA TYR A 822 27.51 -7.37 -19.20
C TYR A 822 27.77 -8.58 -20.10
N THR A 823 27.09 -9.71 -19.86
CA THR A 823 27.23 -10.89 -20.72
C THR A 823 26.66 -10.61 -22.11
N ARG A 824 27.45 -10.91 -23.13
CA ARG A 824 27.14 -10.77 -24.55
C ARG A 824 26.73 -12.11 -25.16
N HIS A 825 26.08 -12.10 -26.33
CA HIS A 825 25.72 -13.34 -27.02
C HIS A 825 26.96 -14.20 -27.33
N GLU A 826 28.08 -13.58 -27.70
CA GLU A 826 29.36 -14.27 -27.90
C GLU A 826 29.88 -15.02 -26.67
N ASP A 827 29.41 -14.66 -25.47
CA ASP A 827 29.79 -15.34 -24.23
C ASP A 827 29.03 -16.66 -24.03
N ILE A 828 27.98 -16.92 -24.81
CA ILE A 828 27.19 -18.17 -24.81
C ILE A 828 27.53 -18.94 -26.08
N TYR A 829 28.52 -19.83 -25.98
CA TYR A 829 29.03 -20.60 -27.10
C TYR A 829 28.19 -21.87 -27.30
N LEU A 830 27.33 -21.87 -28.31
CA LEU A 830 26.47 -23.02 -28.64
C LEU A 830 27.14 -23.92 -29.69
N THR A 831 27.24 -25.21 -29.41
CA THR A 831 27.82 -26.22 -30.32
C THR A 831 26.94 -27.46 -30.43
N LEU A 832 26.99 -28.13 -31.59
CA LEU A 832 26.40 -29.44 -31.77
C LEU A 832 27.40 -30.51 -31.35
N ASP A 833 27.03 -31.33 -30.37
CA ASP A 833 27.82 -32.47 -29.93
C ASP A 833 28.01 -33.48 -31.06
N ASP A 834 29.08 -34.27 -30.99
CA ASP A 834 29.59 -35.02 -32.14
C ASP A 834 28.64 -36.13 -32.64
N GLU A 835 27.76 -36.62 -31.76
CA GLU A 835 26.93 -37.80 -31.97
C GLU A 835 25.58 -37.54 -32.67
N GLY A 836 25.13 -36.29 -32.86
CA GLY A 836 23.85 -36.04 -33.54
C GLY A 836 23.63 -34.64 -34.12
N ASP A 837 22.65 -34.52 -35.03
CA ASP A 837 22.28 -33.28 -35.73
C ASP A 837 20.93 -32.69 -35.28
N GLU A 838 20.39 -33.22 -34.19
CA GLU A 838 19.18 -32.74 -33.54
C GLU A 838 19.46 -31.69 -32.46
N VAL A 839 18.42 -30.92 -32.12
CA VAL A 839 18.46 -29.90 -31.06
C VAL A 839 18.92 -30.48 -29.73
N SER A 840 18.53 -31.71 -29.41
CA SER A 840 18.88 -32.44 -28.18
C SER A 840 20.40 -32.55 -27.97
N ASN A 841 21.19 -32.46 -29.04
CA ASN A 841 22.66 -32.53 -29.00
C ASN A 841 23.33 -31.15 -28.90
N VAL A 842 22.56 -30.07 -28.72
CA VAL A 842 23.13 -28.74 -28.52
C VAL A 842 23.59 -28.59 -27.07
N VAL A 843 24.84 -28.17 -26.89
CA VAL A 843 25.43 -27.81 -25.60
C VAL A 843 25.85 -26.34 -25.61
N ALA A 844 25.88 -25.72 -24.43
CA ALA A 844 26.24 -24.32 -24.29
C ALA A 844 27.42 -24.13 -23.33
N ASP A 845 28.53 -23.60 -23.82
CA ASP A 845 29.65 -23.17 -22.99
C ASP A 845 29.53 -21.67 -22.69
N VAL A 846 29.23 -21.33 -21.43
CA VAL A 846 28.97 -19.95 -21.01
C VAL A 846 30.17 -19.38 -20.27
N THR A 847 30.75 -18.32 -20.83
CA THR A 847 31.92 -17.62 -20.28
C THR A 847 31.50 -16.42 -19.44
N MET A 848 31.91 -16.38 -18.17
CA MET A 848 31.63 -15.26 -17.27
C MET A 848 32.81 -14.27 -17.24
N LYS A 849 32.71 -13.21 -18.04
CA LYS A 849 33.75 -12.16 -18.15
C LYS A 849 33.76 -11.15 -16.99
N TYR A 850 32.63 -10.97 -16.31
CA TYR A 850 32.43 -9.84 -15.38
C TYR A 850 32.10 -10.28 -13.94
N GLU A 851 32.61 -11.43 -13.52
CA GLU A 851 32.39 -11.91 -12.14
C GLU A 851 32.87 -10.90 -11.09
N LYS A 852 32.08 -10.71 -10.05
CA LYS A 852 32.44 -9.83 -8.93
C LYS A 852 33.79 -10.22 -8.32
N GLY A 853 34.75 -9.30 -8.39
CA GLY A 853 36.13 -9.50 -7.92
C GLY A 853 37.10 -9.97 -9.00
N LYS A 854 36.62 -10.33 -10.20
CA LYS A 854 37.41 -10.77 -11.35
C LYS A 854 37.11 -9.99 -12.65
N LYS A 855 36.38 -8.86 -12.58
CA LYS A 855 35.97 -8.03 -13.75
C LYS A 855 37.12 -7.51 -14.64
N LEU A 856 38.37 -7.58 -14.17
CA LEU A 856 39.59 -7.18 -14.89
C LEU A 856 40.54 -8.36 -15.13
N SER A 857 40.10 -9.59 -14.83
CA SER A 857 40.84 -10.82 -15.06
C SER A 857 40.71 -11.24 -16.52
N HIS A 858 41.79 -11.77 -17.10
CA HIS A 858 41.72 -12.49 -18.38
C HIS A 858 41.36 -13.97 -18.19
N ASP A 859 41.44 -14.47 -16.95
CA ASP A 859 41.02 -15.82 -16.55
C ASP A 859 39.52 -15.81 -16.21
N ASN A 860 38.72 -16.12 -17.24
CA ASN A 860 37.25 -16.13 -17.16
C ASN A 860 36.76 -17.55 -16.88
N ARG A 861 35.85 -17.70 -15.93
CA ARG A 861 35.23 -18.99 -15.65
C ARG A 861 34.27 -19.34 -16.79
N CYS A 862 34.46 -20.50 -17.41
CA CYS A 862 33.53 -21.09 -18.35
C CYS A 862 32.71 -22.20 -17.66
N ARG A 863 31.43 -22.33 -17.98
CA ARG A 863 30.55 -23.40 -17.51
C ARG A 863 29.82 -24.02 -18.69
N ARG A 864 30.01 -25.32 -18.89
CA ARG A 864 29.19 -26.12 -19.80
C ARG A 864 27.80 -26.32 -19.19
N VAL A 865 26.79 -26.02 -19.99
CA VAL A 865 25.37 -26.20 -19.70
C VAL A 865 24.85 -27.24 -20.70
N GLU A 866 24.13 -28.22 -20.17
CA GLU A 866 23.52 -29.31 -20.92
C GLU A 866 22.00 -29.23 -20.80
N GLN A 867 21.30 -29.87 -21.73
CA GLN A 867 19.84 -29.93 -21.73
C GLN A 867 19.33 -30.94 -20.71
N PHE A 868 18.11 -30.70 -20.21
CA PHE A 868 17.40 -31.72 -19.45
C PHE A 868 16.79 -32.77 -20.38
N HIS A 869 16.95 -34.05 -20.04
CA HIS A 869 16.34 -35.15 -20.79
C HIS A 869 14.84 -35.32 -20.50
N ASP A 870 14.36 -34.86 -19.35
CA ASP A 870 12.95 -34.95 -18.96
C ASP A 870 12.19 -33.68 -19.43
N PRO A 871 11.16 -33.82 -20.31
CA PRO A 871 10.34 -32.71 -20.80
C PRO A 871 9.72 -31.85 -19.70
N ALA A 872 9.54 -32.40 -18.50
CA ALA A 872 9.01 -31.69 -17.35
C ALA A 872 9.89 -30.50 -16.90
N TYR A 873 11.13 -30.43 -17.37
CA TYR A 873 12.10 -29.37 -17.11
C TYR A 873 12.30 -28.39 -18.29
N ASN A 874 11.59 -28.54 -19.40
CA ASN A 874 11.70 -27.64 -20.56
C ASN A 874 11.50 -26.15 -20.20
N THR A 875 10.65 -25.86 -19.21
CA THR A 875 10.39 -24.50 -18.70
C THR A 875 11.53 -23.88 -17.87
N VAL A 876 12.55 -24.66 -17.52
CA VAL A 876 13.78 -24.22 -16.85
C VAL A 876 15.04 -24.59 -17.63
N ASP A 877 14.89 -25.15 -18.83
CA ASP A 877 16.01 -25.45 -19.71
C ASP A 877 16.52 -24.17 -20.37
N PHE A 878 17.78 -23.83 -20.07
CA PHE A 878 18.39 -22.60 -20.60
C PHE A 878 18.53 -22.67 -22.12
N ILE A 879 18.98 -23.79 -22.67
CA ILE A 879 19.32 -23.94 -24.09
C ILE A 879 18.05 -23.85 -24.93
N LEU A 880 17.00 -24.56 -24.57
CA LEU A 880 15.72 -24.53 -25.28
C LEU A 880 15.13 -23.11 -25.32
N LEU A 881 15.06 -22.46 -24.15
CA LEU A 881 14.48 -21.12 -24.05
C LEU A 881 15.37 -20.03 -24.70
N TRP A 882 16.69 -20.22 -24.69
CA TRP A 882 17.64 -19.33 -25.35
C TRP A 882 17.58 -19.43 -26.87
N ILE A 883 17.50 -20.64 -27.42
CA ILE A 883 17.29 -20.85 -28.87
C ILE A 883 15.93 -20.26 -29.28
N ALA A 884 14.86 -20.50 -28.51
CA ALA A 884 13.57 -19.90 -28.77
C ALA A 884 13.65 -18.36 -28.81
N HIS A 885 14.32 -17.74 -27.83
CA HIS A 885 14.53 -16.30 -27.80
C HIS A 885 15.34 -15.79 -29.01
N CYS A 886 16.42 -16.47 -29.37
CA CYS A 886 17.26 -16.08 -30.50
C CYS A 886 16.54 -16.21 -31.85
N LEU A 887 15.75 -17.28 -32.06
CA LEU A 887 14.93 -17.44 -33.26
C LEU A 887 13.89 -16.32 -33.38
N ARG A 888 13.24 -15.94 -32.26
CA ARG A 888 12.28 -14.83 -32.23
C ARG A 888 12.92 -13.53 -32.65
N HIS A 889 14.06 -13.19 -32.10
CA HIS A 889 14.70 -11.92 -32.40
C HIS A 889 15.54 -11.92 -33.69
N GLY A 890 15.65 -13.06 -34.37
CA GLY A 890 16.47 -13.20 -35.57
C GLY A 890 17.96 -13.01 -35.27
N PHE A 891 18.40 -13.51 -34.10
CA PHE A 891 19.77 -13.36 -33.62
C PHE A 891 20.74 -14.40 -34.17
N PHE A 892 20.29 -15.41 -34.92
CA PHE A 892 21.18 -16.36 -35.59
C PHE A 892 21.53 -15.90 -37.01
N ALA A 893 22.77 -16.16 -37.43
CA ALA A 893 23.29 -15.76 -38.74
C ALA A 893 22.60 -16.50 -39.90
N ALA A 894 22.27 -17.78 -39.71
CA ALA A 894 21.57 -18.63 -40.67
C ALA A 894 20.08 -18.28 -40.84
N GLY A 895 19.56 -17.31 -40.07
CA GLY A 895 18.17 -16.88 -40.11
C GLY A 895 17.36 -17.35 -38.91
N SER A 896 16.04 -17.36 -39.02
CA SER A 896 15.11 -17.63 -37.90
C SER A 896 14.44 -19.00 -37.97
N ASN A 897 14.96 -19.92 -38.79
CA ASN A 897 14.50 -21.30 -38.90
C ASN A 897 15.51 -22.23 -38.21
N LEU A 898 15.04 -23.05 -37.28
CA LEU A 898 15.91 -23.92 -36.48
C LEU A 898 16.66 -24.93 -37.35
N THR A 899 16.00 -25.51 -38.37
CA THR A 899 16.63 -26.48 -39.28
C THR A 899 17.81 -25.86 -40.02
N ASP A 900 17.66 -24.63 -40.51
CA ASP A 900 18.72 -23.92 -41.24
C ASP A 900 19.88 -23.55 -40.30
N VAL A 901 19.57 -23.19 -39.05
CA VAL A 901 20.57 -22.91 -38.01
C VAL A 901 21.40 -24.15 -37.68
N LEU A 902 20.76 -25.30 -37.49
CA LEU A 902 21.45 -26.56 -37.21
C LEU A 902 22.25 -27.06 -38.42
N ALA A 903 21.68 -26.97 -39.63
CA ALA A 903 22.37 -27.33 -40.87
C ALA A 903 23.61 -26.45 -41.12
N ALA A 904 23.50 -25.14 -40.85
CA ALA A 904 24.62 -24.21 -40.96
C ALA A 904 25.71 -24.51 -39.91
N ALA A 905 25.34 -24.88 -38.69
CA ALA A 905 26.30 -25.32 -37.67
C ALA A 905 26.99 -26.62 -38.08
N LYS A 906 26.24 -27.63 -38.56
CA LYS A 906 26.77 -28.91 -39.05
C LYS A 906 27.75 -28.76 -40.22
N ALA A 907 27.52 -27.79 -41.11
CA ALA A 907 28.40 -27.52 -42.24
C ALA A 907 29.76 -26.92 -41.82
N ARG A 908 29.92 -26.51 -40.55
CA ARG A 908 31.17 -25.92 -40.06
C ARG A 908 32.06 -26.97 -39.40
N PRO A 909 33.40 -26.87 -39.55
CA PRO A 909 34.33 -27.75 -38.86
C PRO A 909 34.26 -27.66 -37.31
N ASP A 910 33.88 -26.51 -36.77
CA ASP A 910 33.75 -26.27 -35.33
C ASP A 910 32.35 -26.57 -34.77
N ARG A 911 31.41 -26.98 -35.63
CA ARG A 911 30.01 -27.30 -35.30
C ARG A 911 29.28 -26.19 -34.51
N GLN A 912 29.75 -24.94 -34.61
CA GLN A 912 29.26 -23.81 -33.83
C GLN A 912 28.00 -23.18 -34.43
N ILE A 913 27.00 -22.89 -33.59
CA ILE A 913 25.86 -22.04 -33.98
C ILE A 913 26.28 -20.55 -33.92
N GLN A 914 26.22 -19.85 -35.06
CA GLN A 914 26.68 -18.46 -35.16
C GLN A 914 25.57 -17.42 -34.91
N TYR A 915 25.88 -16.41 -34.11
CA TYR A 915 25.03 -15.24 -33.90
C TYR A 915 25.25 -14.17 -34.98
N LYS A 916 24.16 -13.50 -35.36
CA LYS A 916 24.14 -12.32 -36.24
C LYS A 916 24.70 -11.06 -35.54
N TYR A 917 24.46 -10.94 -34.24
CA TYR A 917 24.95 -9.82 -33.42
C TYR A 917 25.68 -10.36 -32.17
N PRO A 918 26.97 -10.72 -32.28
CA PRO A 918 27.72 -11.35 -31.19
C PRO A 918 27.86 -10.45 -29.95
N ASP A 919 28.03 -9.14 -30.12
CA ASP A 919 28.16 -8.17 -29.03
C ASP A 919 26.84 -7.79 -28.33
N TYR A 920 25.71 -8.35 -28.77
CA TYR A 920 24.40 -7.97 -28.23
C TYR A 920 24.23 -8.46 -26.77
N PRO A 921 23.62 -7.65 -25.87
CA PRO A 921 23.44 -8.03 -24.48
C PRO A 921 22.46 -9.20 -24.30
N VAL A 922 22.87 -10.20 -23.52
CA VAL A 922 22.03 -11.35 -23.13
C VAL A 922 20.80 -10.91 -22.32
N ALA A 923 20.94 -9.87 -21.51
CA ALA A 923 19.88 -9.31 -20.69
C ALA A 923 19.71 -7.81 -20.97
N SER A 924 18.57 -7.44 -21.55
CA SER A 924 18.24 -6.06 -21.92
C SER A 924 17.17 -5.45 -21.00
N GLN A 925 17.23 -4.14 -20.77
CA GLN A 925 16.19 -3.43 -20.01
C GLN A 925 14.87 -3.37 -20.80
N VAL A 926 13.79 -3.84 -20.20
CA VAL A 926 12.44 -3.74 -20.78
C VAL A 926 11.85 -2.36 -20.45
N ASN A 927 11.60 -1.52 -21.47
CA ASN A 927 11.13 -0.14 -21.30
C ASN A 927 9.69 -0.06 -20.73
N LYS A 928 9.44 0.87 -19.78
CA LYS A 928 8.18 1.07 -19.02
C LYS A 928 7.00 1.64 -19.84
N PHE A 929 7.18 1.97 -21.12
CA PHE A 929 6.12 2.55 -21.96
C PHE A 929 5.27 1.55 -22.76
N ALA A 930 5.47 0.24 -22.59
CA ALA A 930 4.54 -0.75 -23.13
C ALA A 930 3.32 -0.91 -22.20
N ARG A 931 2.32 -0.02 -22.33
CA ARG A 931 0.98 -0.25 -21.77
C ARG A 931 0.28 -1.35 -22.57
N GLY A 932 0.25 -2.56 -22.01
CA GLY A 932 -0.64 -3.64 -22.43
C GLY A 932 -1.81 -3.79 -21.46
N LEU A 933 -3.02 -3.68 -21.98
CA LEU A 933 -4.28 -3.75 -21.25
C LEU A 933 -4.56 -5.17 -20.69
N LEU A 934 -4.82 -5.25 -19.39
CA LEU A 934 -5.69 -6.25 -18.74
C LEU A 934 -7.15 -5.97 -19.17
N LYS A 935 -8.12 -6.89 -19.26
CA LYS A 935 -8.41 -8.05 -18.40
C LYS A 935 -9.55 -8.92 -18.99
N LYS A 936 -9.71 -10.12 -18.40
CA LYS A 936 -10.90 -11.01 -18.26
C LYS A 936 -11.23 -12.02 -19.37
N HIS A 937 -11.28 -13.29 -18.91
CA HIS A 937 -11.80 -14.56 -19.46
C HIS A 937 -11.56 -14.77 -20.95
N THR A 938 -10.77 -15.77 -21.34
CA THR A 938 -11.23 -17.16 -21.46
C THR A 938 -10.01 -18.10 -21.45
N GLU A 939 -10.09 -19.21 -20.72
CA GLU A 939 -8.99 -20.12 -20.42
C GLU A 939 -8.65 -20.98 -21.65
N LEU A 940 -7.37 -21.06 -22.03
CA LEU A 940 -6.90 -22.29 -22.64
C LEU A 940 -7.15 -23.38 -21.61
N ALA A 941 -7.82 -24.46 -22.02
CA ALA A 941 -8.14 -25.55 -21.13
C ALA A 941 -6.85 -26.07 -20.46
N ALA A 942 -6.95 -26.44 -19.19
CA ALA A 942 -5.78 -26.70 -18.34
C ALA A 942 -4.91 -27.85 -18.86
N ASP A 943 -5.53 -28.81 -19.55
CA ASP A 943 -4.92 -29.87 -20.36
C ASP A 943 -4.01 -29.30 -21.44
N VAL A 944 -4.50 -28.42 -22.32
CA VAL A 944 -3.71 -27.84 -23.42
C VAL A 944 -2.53 -27.01 -22.92
N VAL A 945 -2.70 -26.27 -21.81
CA VAL A 945 -1.58 -25.52 -21.20
C VAL A 945 -0.53 -26.47 -20.64
N THR A 946 -0.95 -27.58 -20.05
CA THR A 946 -0.03 -28.57 -19.49
C THR A 946 0.70 -29.30 -20.61
N GLU A 947 0.01 -29.68 -21.68
CA GLU A 947 0.58 -30.27 -22.90
C GLU A 947 1.65 -29.38 -23.52
N ILE A 948 1.38 -28.08 -23.70
CA ILE A 948 2.35 -27.13 -24.27
C ILE A 948 3.62 -27.00 -23.41
N LEU A 949 3.46 -26.97 -22.09
CA LEU A 949 4.59 -26.82 -21.16
C LEU A 949 5.42 -28.11 -21.00
N HIS A 950 4.89 -29.25 -21.43
CA HIS A 950 5.51 -30.58 -21.33
C HIS A 950 5.63 -31.26 -22.71
N LEU A 951 5.72 -30.47 -23.79
CA LEU A 951 5.92 -31.01 -25.14
C LEU A 951 7.15 -31.93 -25.15
N GLU A 952 6.94 -33.19 -25.50
CA GLU A 952 7.97 -34.23 -25.45
C GLU A 952 9.09 -33.96 -26.45
N ASN A 953 8.77 -33.38 -27.61
CA ASN A 953 9.75 -33.02 -28.62
C ASN A 953 10.34 -31.62 -28.34
N PRO A 954 11.66 -31.50 -28.09
CA PRO A 954 12.31 -30.21 -27.82
C PRO A 954 12.20 -29.22 -28.99
N THR A 955 12.17 -29.72 -30.23
CA THR A 955 11.96 -28.90 -31.42
C THR A 955 10.57 -28.25 -31.39
N ASP A 956 9.53 -29.01 -31.06
CA ASP A 956 8.17 -28.49 -30.99
C ASP A 956 8.03 -27.46 -29.86
N PHE A 957 8.69 -27.70 -28.72
CA PHE A 957 8.74 -26.74 -27.61
C PHE A 957 9.38 -25.41 -28.03
N ILE A 958 10.58 -25.47 -28.64
CA ILE A 958 11.28 -24.27 -29.14
C ILE A 958 10.42 -23.54 -30.16
N MET A 959 9.89 -24.27 -31.15
CA MET A 959 9.14 -23.68 -32.24
C MET A 959 7.81 -23.10 -31.76
N TYR A 960 7.19 -23.68 -30.72
CA TYR A 960 6.00 -23.11 -30.12
C TYR A 960 6.27 -21.71 -29.56
N PHE A 961 7.26 -21.59 -28.67
CA PHE A 961 7.61 -20.31 -28.07
C PHE A 961 8.27 -19.36 -29.08
N ALA A 962 8.89 -19.87 -30.14
CA ALA A 962 9.50 -19.05 -31.19
C ALA A 962 8.48 -18.49 -32.21
N ARG A 963 7.46 -19.26 -32.58
CA ARG A 963 6.49 -18.89 -33.62
C ARG A 963 5.27 -18.18 -33.07
N PHE A 964 4.73 -18.63 -31.93
CA PHE A 964 3.41 -18.17 -31.50
C PHE A 964 3.49 -16.99 -30.53
N ASN A 965 2.52 -16.09 -30.64
CA ASN A 965 2.20 -15.08 -29.64
C ASN A 965 0.73 -15.21 -29.25
N VAL A 966 0.43 -15.32 -27.96
CA VAL A 966 -0.95 -15.31 -27.46
C VAL A 966 -1.32 -13.89 -27.05
N VAL A 967 -1.97 -13.12 -27.95
CA VAL A 967 -2.29 -11.70 -27.73
C VAL A 967 -3.80 -11.48 -27.57
N ARG A 968 -4.20 -10.67 -26.59
CA ARG A 968 -5.60 -10.25 -26.39
C ARG A 968 -5.82 -8.84 -26.93
N ASN A 969 -6.71 -8.67 -27.90
CA ASN A 969 -7.10 -7.34 -28.42
C ASN A 969 -8.62 -7.12 -28.34
N VAL A 970 -9.04 -6.32 -27.35
CA VAL A 970 -10.46 -6.00 -27.06
C VAL A 970 -11.13 -5.28 -28.24
N THR A 971 -10.39 -4.45 -28.96
CA THR A 971 -10.91 -3.65 -30.09
C THR A 971 -11.24 -4.50 -31.31
N VAL A 972 -10.54 -5.62 -31.50
CA VAL A 972 -10.82 -6.59 -32.58
C VAL A 972 -11.91 -7.59 -32.16
N SER A 973 -11.88 -8.05 -30.89
CA SER A 973 -12.91 -8.94 -30.32
C SER A 973 -14.32 -8.35 -30.37
N MET A 974 -14.48 -7.03 -30.20
CA MET A 974 -15.78 -6.36 -30.25
C MET A 974 -16.40 -6.24 -31.66
N LYS A 975 -15.64 -6.49 -32.73
CA LYS A 975 -16.13 -6.36 -34.12
C LYS A 975 -16.34 -7.70 -34.85
N ALA A 976 -15.91 -8.82 -34.27
CA ALA A 976 -15.90 -10.13 -34.92
C ALA A 976 -17.23 -10.89 -34.73
N GLY A 977 -18.28 -10.45 -35.41
CA GLY A 977 -19.49 -11.27 -35.61
C GLY A 977 -19.37 -12.26 -36.78
N SER A 978 -18.33 -12.12 -37.61
CA SER A 978 -18.04 -12.95 -38.78
C SER A 978 -16.54 -12.92 -39.06
N SER A 979 -16.03 -13.94 -39.75
CA SER A 979 -14.60 -14.16 -40.06
C SER A 979 -13.91 -12.86 -40.49
N ILE A 980 -13.04 -12.35 -39.63
CA ILE A 980 -12.22 -11.18 -39.94
C ILE A 980 -11.02 -11.66 -40.78
N SER A 981 -10.73 -10.99 -41.92
CA SER A 981 -9.58 -11.34 -42.77
C SER A 981 -8.25 -11.10 -42.06
N ALA A 982 -7.21 -11.88 -42.38
CA ALA A 982 -5.85 -11.74 -41.84
C ALA A 982 -5.30 -10.30 -41.97
N SER A 983 -5.63 -9.60 -43.06
CA SER A 983 -5.27 -8.20 -43.31
C SER A 983 -5.85 -7.18 -42.32
N SER A 984 -6.90 -7.55 -41.57
CA SER A 984 -7.53 -6.66 -40.58
C SER A 984 -6.78 -6.60 -39.25
N TYR A 985 -5.82 -7.51 -39.04
CA TYR A 985 -4.99 -7.63 -37.84
C TYR A 985 -3.64 -6.92 -37.96
N GLU A 986 -3.19 -6.64 -39.19
CA GLU A 986 -1.96 -5.89 -39.48
C GLU A 986 -1.98 -4.50 -38.80
N GLY A 987 -0.91 -4.18 -38.07
CA GLY A 987 -0.75 -2.91 -37.35
C GLY A 987 -1.57 -2.75 -36.06
N ARG A 988 -2.44 -3.71 -35.69
CA ARG A 988 -3.26 -3.66 -34.46
C ARG A 988 -2.83 -4.64 -33.38
N VAL A 989 -2.10 -5.68 -33.73
CA VAL A 989 -1.55 -6.68 -32.80
C VAL A 989 -0.04 -6.56 -32.83
N ALA A 990 0.59 -6.47 -31.65
CA ALA A 990 2.05 -6.54 -31.56
C ALA A 990 2.47 -7.98 -31.90
N SER A 991 2.81 -8.23 -33.16
CA SER A 991 3.32 -9.52 -33.62
C SER A 991 4.79 -9.72 -33.19
N GLY A 992 5.51 -8.66 -32.81
CA GLY A 992 6.96 -8.71 -32.74
C GLY A 992 7.52 -9.22 -34.08
N ASN A 993 8.51 -10.10 -34.00
CA ASN A 993 9.06 -10.85 -35.14
C ASN A 993 8.39 -12.22 -35.35
N SER A 994 7.19 -12.45 -34.78
CA SER A 994 6.38 -13.65 -35.06
C SER A 994 6.21 -13.81 -36.57
N ARG A 995 6.63 -14.98 -37.09
CA ARG A 995 6.72 -15.23 -38.54
C ARG A 995 5.38 -15.59 -39.16
N ASP A 996 4.39 -15.96 -38.34
CA ASP A 996 3.05 -16.29 -38.79
C ASP A 996 2.11 -15.07 -38.66
N PRO A 997 1.24 -14.81 -39.66
CA PRO A 997 0.24 -13.76 -39.58
C PRO A 997 -0.73 -14.07 -38.43
N PRO A 998 -1.15 -13.05 -37.66
CA PRO A 998 -2.08 -13.25 -36.55
C PRO A 998 -3.39 -13.91 -37.02
N SER A 999 -3.65 -15.11 -36.51
CA SER A 999 -4.87 -15.88 -36.78
C SER A 999 -5.80 -15.85 -35.58
N GLN A 1000 -7.11 -15.88 -35.84
CA GLN A 1000 -8.10 -15.99 -34.78
C GLN A 1000 -8.00 -17.37 -34.12
N PHE A 1001 -7.85 -17.41 -32.79
CA PHE A 1001 -7.93 -18.66 -32.04
C PHE A 1001 -9.35 -19.21 -32.10
N MET A 1002 -9.48 -20.46 -32.54
CA MET A 1002 -10.77 -21.15 -32.67
C MET A 1002 -10.84 -22.27 -31.64
N PHE A 1003 -11.92 -22.31 -30.85
CA PHE A 1003 -12.19 -23.41 -29.95
C PHE A 1003 -12.71 -24.60 -30.76
N ILE A 1004 -12.04 -25.74 -30.72
CA ILE A 1004 -12.44 -26.93 -31.47
C ILE A 1004 -13.09 -27.92 -30.49
N CYS A 1005 -14.20 -28.53 -30.88
CA CYS A 1005 -14.78 -29.62 -30.10
C CYS A 1005 -14.06 -30.94 -30.42
N PRO A 1006 -13.45 -31.62 -29.43
CA PRO A 1006 -12.77 -32.89 -29.67
C PRO A 1006 -13.75 -34.00 -30.08
N ASP A 1007 -15.00 -33.89 -29.63
CA ASP A 1007 -16.05 -34.89 -29.84
C ASP A 1007 -16.88 -34.68 -31.11
N CYS A 1008 -16.78 -33.50 -31.73
CA CYS A 1008 -17.54 -33.13 -32.93
C CYS A 1008 -16.57 -32.66 -34.03
N PRO A 1009 -16.02 -33.60 -34.83
CA PRO A 1009 -15.07 -33.27 -35.88
C PRO A 1009 -15.66 -32.22 -36.84
N GLY A 1010 -14.87 -31.17 -37.11
CA GLY A 1010 -15.24 -30.05 -37.98
C GLY A 1010 -15.98 -28.89 -37.29
N LYS A 1011 -16.32 -28.98 -35.99
CA LYS A 1011 -16.93 -27.87 -35.27
C LYS A 1011 -15.89 -27.01 -34.54
N SER A 1012 -15.76 -25.77 -35.02
CA SER A 1012 -14.93 -24.74 -34.41
C SER A 1012 -15.74 -23.50 -34.03
N PHE A 1013 -15.36 -22.83 -32.95
CA PHE A 1013 -16.08 -21.70 -32.39
C PHE A 1013 -15.13 -20.52 -32.18
N ALA A 1014 -15.54 -19.34 -32.62
CA ALA A 1014 -14.77 -18.10 -32.47
C ALA A 1014 -14.76 -17.53 -31.04
N THR A 1015 -15.64 -18.02 -30.16
CA THR A 1015 -15.80 -17.53 -28.78
C THR A 1015 -15.98 -18.70 -27.80
N GLN A 1016 -15.44 -18.57 -26.58
CA GLN A 1016 -15.60 -19.61 -25.55
C GLN A 1016 -17.08 -19.79 -25.17
N GLN A 1017 -17.89 -18.72 -25.21
CA GLN A 1017 -19.31 -18.81 -24.87
C GLN A 1017 -20.05 -19.74 -25.83
N ASN A 1018 -19.78 -19.63 -27.14
CA ASN A 1018 -20.38 -20.51 -28.15
C ASN A 1018 -19.83 -21.95 -28.02
N TYR A 1019 -18.54 -22.08 -27.71
CA TYR A 1019 -17.94 -23.39 -27.43
C TYR A 1019 -18.52 -24.05 -26.18
N GLN A 1020 -18.72 -23.32 -25.08
CA GLN A 1020 -19.29 -23.84 -23.84
C GLN A 1020 -20.75 -24.24 -24.02
N GLN A 1021 -21.56 -23.40 -24.69
CA GLN A 1021 -22.94 -23.76 -25.05
C GLN A 1021 -22.98 -25.02 -25.92
N HIS A 1022 -22.04 -25.16 -26.87
CA HIS A 1022 -21.91 -26.37 -27.65
C HIS A 1022 -21.50 -27.57 -26.78
N ARG A 1023 -20.49 -27.43 -25.92
CA ARG A 1023 -19.95 -28.49 -25.07
C ARG A 1023 -21.01 -29.04 -24.11
N GLU A 1024 -21.81 -28.17 -23.50
CA GLU A 1024 -22.95 -28.58 -22.65
C GLU A 1024 -23.95 -29.43 -23.43
N SER A 1025 -24.27 -29.03 -24.67
CA SER A 1025 -25.17 -29.82 -25.53
C SER A 1025 -24.53 -31.09 -26.09
N CYS A 1026 -23.20 -31.11 -26.23
CA CYS A 1026 -22.43 -32.23 -26.79
C CYS A 1026 -22.28 -33.35 -25.75
N LEU A 1027 -21.93 -32.99 -24.52
CA LEU A 1027 -21.83 -33.90 -23.37
C LEU A 1027 -23.19 -34.56 -23.09
N TRP A 1028 -24.27 -33.77 -23.12
CA TRP A 1028 -25.63 -34.29 -22.93
C TRP A 1028 -26.03 -35.30 -24.02
N ARG A 1029 -25.62 -35.07 -25.28
CA ARG A 1029 -25.88 -36.04 -26.37
C ARG A 1029 -25.09 -37.33 -26.20
N GLN A 1030 -23.88 -37.28 -25.67
CA GLN A 1030 -23.07 -38.46 -25.40
C GLN A 1030 -23.63 -39.27 -24.23
N ILE A 1031 -24.00 -38.61 -23.12
CA ILE A 1031 -24.64 -39.25 -21.97
C ILE A 1031 -25.94 -39.91 -22.42
N LYS A 1032 -26.77 -39.18 -23.17
CA LYS A 1032 -28.02 -39.72 -23.69
C LYS A 1032 -27.82 -40.85 -24.70
N ALA A 1033 -26.79 -40.80 -25.55
CA ALA A 1033 -26.47 -41.89 -26.46
C ALA A 1033 -25.93 -43.13 -25.72
N ALA A 1034 -25.20 -42.95 -24.63
CA ALA A 1034 -24.73 -44.03 -23.76
C ALA A 1034 -25.88 -44.65 -22.95
N GLU A 1035 -26.81 -43.83 -22.45
CA GLU A 1035 -28.03 -44.26 -21.77
C GLU A 1035 -28.99 -44.98 -22.73
N ASP A 1036 -29.19 -44.46 -23.93
CA ASP A 1036 -30.02 -45.07 -24.97
C ASP A 1036 -29.41 -46.40 -25.48
N ALA A 1037 -28.07 -46.51 -25.51
CA ALA A 1037 -27.37 -47.76 -25.82
C ALA A 1037 -27.43 -48.79 -24.68
N ALA A 1038 -27.46 -48.34 -23.42
CA ALA A 1038 -27.59 -49.21 -22.24
C ALA A 1038 -29.05 -49.68 -22.01
N ALA A 1039 -30.05 -48.92 -22.45
CA ALA A 1039 -31.44 -49.17 -22.10
C ALA A 1039 -32.22 -50.07 -23.07
N GLY A 1040 -31.75 -50.33 -24.30
CA GLY A 1040 -32.41 -51.30 -25.20
C GLY A 1040 -33.89 -51.04 -25.51
N VAL A 1041 -34.38 -49.79 -25.40
CA VAL A 1041 -35.80 -49.45 -25.61
C VAL A 1041 -36.01 -48.77 -26.97
N LYS A 1042 -36.94 -49.33 -27.76
CA LYS A 1042 -37.42 -48.77 -29.03
C LYS A 1042 -38.22 -47.46 -28.81
N LYS A 1043 -38.00 -46.54 -29.75
CA LYS A 1043 -38.53 -45.15 -29.90
C LYS A 1043 -39.96 -44.89 -29.42
N GLU A 1044 -40.14 -43.72 -28.78
CA GLU A 1044 -41.21 -42.77 -29.14
C GLU A 1044 -40.76 -41.31 -28.90
N LYS A 1045 -40.79 -40.49 -29.96
CA LYS A 1045 -40.41 -39.06 -29.90
C LYS A 1045 -41.56 -38.27 -29.25
N LYS A 1046 -41.48 -38.00 -27.95
CA LYS A 1046 -42.19 -36.86 -27.34
C LYS A 1046 -41.17 -35.83 -26.85
N ARG A 1047 -41.11 -34.71 -27.58
CA ARG A 1047 -40.36 -33.51 -27.20
C ARG A 1047 -41.06 -32.88 -26.01
N VAL A 1048 -40.61 -33.17 -24.79
CA VAL A 1048 -41.05 -32.45 -23.60
C VAL A 1048 -40.37 -31.08 -23.62
N GLU A 1049 -41.13 -30.02 -23.91
CA GLU A 1049 -40.68 -28.64 -23.77
C GLU A 1049 -40.74 -28.22 -22.29
N PRO A 1050 -39.83 -27.34 -21.83
CA PRO A 1050 -39.86 -26.84 -20.45
C PRO A 1050 -41.12 -25.98 -20.20
N PRO A 1051 -41.55 -25.79 -18.93
CA PRO A 1051 -42.80 -25.10 -18.61
C PRO A 1051 -42.79 -23.67 -19.16
N LYS A 1052 -43.82 -23.31 -19.93
CA LYS A 1052 -44.06 -21.97 -20.47
C LYS A 1052 -45.32 -21.44 -19.80
N ASP A 1053 -45.17 -20.75 -18.67
CA ASP A 1053 -46.27 -20.57 -17.72
C ASP A 1053 -47.07 -19.26 -17.88
N THR A 1054 -46.94 -18.52 -18.99
CA THR A 1054 -47.70 -17.27 -19.18
C THR A 1054 -48.15 -17.05 -20.62
N ALA A 1055 -49.46 -16.95 -20.83
CA ALA A 1055 -50.08 -16.60 -22.10
C ALA A 1055 -50.20 -15.08 -22.27
N CYS A 1056 -50.26 -14.61 -23.51
CA CYS A 1056 -50.58 -13.21 -23.80
C CYS A 1056 -52.01 -12.88 -23.33
N PRO A 1057 -52.26 -11.77 -22.61
CA PRO A 1057 -53.60 -11.34 -22.21
C PRO A 1057 -54.57 -11.13 -23.37
N HIS A 1058 -54.05 -10.82 -24.57
CA HIS A 1058 -54.82 -10.67 -25.81
C HIS A 1058 -54.99 -11.97 -26.59
N ALA A 1059 -54.70 -13.14 -26.00
CA ALA A 1059 -54.86 -14.43 -26.65
C ALA A 1059 -56.28 -15.00 -26.45
N GLY A 1060 -56.92 -15.40 -27.54
CA GLY A 1060 -58.28 -15.94 -27.58
C GLY A 1060 -58.58 -16.62 -28.93
N PRO A 1061 -59.77 -17.24 -29.06
CA PRO A 1061 -60.16 -18.00 -30.25
C PRO A 1061 -60.69 -17.14 -31.41
N GLY A 1062 -60.83 -15.83 -31.24
CA GLY A 1062 -61.33 -14.89 -32.24
C GLY A 1062 -60.35 -14.62 -33.39
N PRO A 1063 -60.84 -14.13 -34.54
CA PRO A 1063 -60.00 -13.82 -35.70
C PRO A 1063 -59.00 -12.68 -35.44
N ASP A 1064 -59.32 -11.77 -34.52
CA ASP A 1064 -58.49 -10.61 -34.14
C ASP A 1064 -57.61 -10.85 -32.90
N ASP A 1065 -57.68 -12.06 -32.32
CA ASP A 1065 -56.94 -12.39 -31.10
C ASP A 1065 -55.48 -12.77 -31.38
N CYS A 1066 -54.59 -12.44 -30.45
CA CYS A 1066 -53.17 -12.73 -30.55
C CYS A 1066 -52.89 -14.23 -30.45
N LYS A 1067 -52.52 -14.86 -31.57
CA LYS A 1067 -52.19 -16.30 -31.64
C LYS A 1067 -50.77 -16.66 -31.18
N ALA A 1068 -50.01 -15.71 -30.63
CA ALA A 1068 -48.64 -15.95 -30.21
C ALA A 1068 -48.62 -16.74 -28.88
N GLY A 1069 -48.03 -17.95 -28.95
CA GLY A 1069 -48.02 -18.95 -27.89
C GLY A 1069 -47.17 -18.60 -26.65
N PRO A 1070 -47.14 -19.48 -25.64
CA PRO A 1070 -46.83 -19.10 -24.27
C PRO A 1070 -45.38 -18.64 -24.13
N PHE A 1071 -45.20 -17.52 -23.41
CA PHE A 1071 -43.94 -16.81 -23.27
C PHE A 1071 -43.30 -17.12 -21.91
N LYS A 1072 -41.96 -17.03 -21.85
CA LYS A 1072 -41.25 -16.90 -20.57
C LYS A 1072 -41.54 -15.52 -19.98
N LYS A 1073 -41.66 -15.41 -18.65
CA LYS A 1073 -41.98 -14.16 -17.91
C LYS A 1073 -41.14 -12.96 -18.34
N SER A 1074 -39.86 -13.16 -18.69
CA SER A 1074 -38.95 -12.11 -19.17
C SER A 1074 -39.25 -11.59 -20.59
N ASN A 1075 -39.95 -12.37 -21.41
CA ASN A 1075 -40.17 -12.08 -22.83
C ASN A 1075 -41.61 -11.60 -23.12
N LEU A 1076 -42.52 -11.77 -22.15
CA LEU A 1076 -43.91 -11.30 -22.27
C LEU A 1076 -43.98 -9.77 -22.34
N ALA A 1077 -43.18 -9.06 -21.54
CA ALA A 1077 -43.14 -7.59 -21.54
C ALA A 1077 -42.78 -7.01 -22.92
N ALA A 1078 -41.77 -7.57 -23.59
CA ALA A 1078 -41.37 -7.15 -24.93
C ALA A 1078 -42.41 -7.48 -26.01
N HIS A 1079 -43.21 -8.54 -25.81
CA HIS A 1079 -44.34 -8.85 -26.70
C HIS A 1079 -45.53 -7.92 -26.45
N LEU A 1080 -45.83 -7.56 -25.19
CA LEU A 1080 -46.90 -6.63 -24.84
C LEU A 1080 -46.68 -5.22 -25.43
N GLU A 1081 -45.44 -4.76 -25.52
CA GLU A 1081 -45.07 -3.51 -26.21
C GLU A 1081 -45.50 -3.49 -27.70
N THR A 1082 -45.76 -4.66 -28.32
CA THR A 1082 -46.23 -4.74 -29.71
C THR A 1082 -47.74 -4.48 -29.85
N HIS A 1083 -48.52 -4.58 -28.77
CA HIS A 1083 -49.95 -4.23 -28.74
C HIS A 1083 -50.17 -2.73 -28.45
N GLU A 1084 -49.24 -2.06 -27.78
CA GLU A 1084 -49.32 -0.62 -27.46
C GLU A 1084 -48.94 0.30 -28.63
N PHE A 1085 -48.29 -0.24 -29.67
CA PHE A 1085 -47.86 0.53 -30.83
C PHE A 1085 -49.02 0.73 -31.81
N GLN A 1086 -49.74 1.85 -31.69
CA GLN A 1086 -50.82 2.18 -32.60
C GLN A 1086 -50.32 2.35 -34.04
N GLU A 1087 -50.98 1.64 -34.94
CA GLU A 1087 -50.63 1.54 -36.34
C GLU A 1087 -50.48 2.93 -36.98
N LYS A 1088 -49.34 3.14 -37.64
CA LYS A 1088 -49.07 4.15 -38.67
C LYS A 1088 -48.58 5.55 -38.26
N SER A 1089 -47.63 5.66 -37.34
CA SER A 1089 -46.93 6.93 -37.09
C SER A 1089 -45.87 7.23 -38.18
N ARG A 1090 -46.04 8.36 -38.91
CA ARG A 1090 -44.99 8.96 -39.76
C ARG A 1090 -43.85 9.52 -38.90
N CYS A 1091 -42.68 9.75 -39.49
CA CYS A 1091 -41.59 10.41 -38.77
C CYS A 1091 -41.99 11.85 -38.38
N PRO A 1092 -41.93 12.24 -37.09
CA PRO A 1092 -42.43 13.54 -36.62
C PRO A 1092 -41.49 14.73 -36.91
N ARG A 1093 -40.39 14.55 -37.65
CA ARG A 1093 -39.47 15.65 -38.01
C ARG A 1093 -39.96 16.33 -39.29
N GLU A 1094 -40.25 17.63 -39.21
CA GLU A 1094 -40.58 18.46 -40.37
C GLU A 1094 -39.49 18.32 -41.45
N ASN A 1095 -39.93 18.12 -42.70
CA ASN A 1095 -39.10 17.87 -43.88
C ASN A 1095 -38.28 16.55 -43.89
N CYS A 1096 -38.65 15.55 -43.09
CA CYS A 1096 -38.10 14.20 -43.29
C CYS A 1096 -38.68 13.59 -44.59
N PRO A 1097 -37.84 13.21 -45.59
CA PRO A 1097 -38.31 12.74 -46.89
C PRO A 1097 -38.97 11.36 -46.84
N SER A 1098 -38.93 10.68 -45.68
CA SER A 1098 -39.59 9.40 -45.47
C SER A 1098 -41.08 9.61 -45.23
N GLU A 1099 -41.88 9.62 -46.30
CA GLU A 1099 -43.35 9.44 -46.23
C GLU A 1099 -43.78 8.06 -45.70
N ARG A 1100 -42.79 7.19 -45.45
CA ARG A 1100 -42.99 5.81 -45.03
C ARG A 1100 -43.61 5.74 -43.65
N VAL A 1101 -44.72 5.03 -43.60
CA VAL A 1101 -45.42 4.67 -42.39
C VAL A 1101 -44.77 3.41 -41.81
N PHE A 1102 -44.40 3.44 -40.53
CA PHE A 1102 -43.68 2.32 -39.90
C PHE A 1102 -44.66 1.40 -39.16
N PRO A 1103 -44.84 0.14 -39.61
CA PRO A 1103 -45.78 -0.79 -39.00
C PRO A 1103 -45.23 -1.46 -37.73
N LYS A 1104 -43.91 -1.39 -37.49
CA LYS A 1104 -43.25 -1.97 -36.32
C LYS A 1104 -42.38 -0.94 -35.62
N LEU A 1105 -42.44 -0.89 -34.30
CA LEU A 1105 -41.68 0.05 -33.45
C LEU A 1105 -40.17 -0.02 -33.67
N VAL A 1106 -39.63 -1.22 -33.94
CA VAL A 1106 -38.21 -1.43 -34.20
C VAL A 1106 -37.74 -0.72 -35.47
N ASP A 1107 -38.55 -0.75 -36.53
CA ASP A 1107 -38.20 -0.16 -37.83
C ASP A 1107 -38.21 1.38 -37.76
N TRP A 1108 -39.16 1.96 -37.01
CA TRP A 1108 -39.20 3.40 -36.73
C TRP A 1108 -37.98 3.86 -35.93
N ARG A 1109 -37.60 3.13 -34.86
CA ARG A 1109 -36.41 3.43 -34.06
C ARG A 1109 -35.13 3.34 -34.90
N LEU A 1110 -35.04 2.38 -35.80
CA LEU A 1110 -33.89 2.24 -36.70
C LEU A 1110 -33.79 3.42 -37.68
N HIS A 1111 -34.92 3.89 -38.21
CA HIS A 1111 -34.98 5.07 -39.08
C HIS A 1111 -34.49 6.34 -38.35
N LEU A 1112 -34.96 6.61 -37.13
CA LEU A 1112 -34.47 7.73 -36.31
C LEU A 1112 -32.97 7.64 -36.00
N LEU A 1113 -32.44 6.42 -35.93
CA LEU A 1113 -31.02 6.20 -35.66
C LEU A 1113 -30.14 6.35 -36.89
N LYS A 1114 -30.68 6.12 -38.09
CA LYS A 1114 -29.91 6.15 -39.35
C LYS A 1114 -30.00 7.50 -40.05
N GLU A 1115 -31.21 8.03 -40.23
CA GLU A 1115 -31.45 9.24 -41.02
C GLU A 1115 -31.24 10.54 -40.22
N HIS A 1116 -31.09 10.41 -38.90
CA HIS A 1116 -31.31 11.52 -37.97
C HIS A 1116 -30.26 11.63 -36.85
N LYS A 1117 -29.17 10.87 -36.95
CA LYS A 1117 -28.12 10.78 -35.92
C LYS A 1117 -26.83 11.44 -36.41
N GLY A 1118 -26.47 12.60 -35.84
CA GLY A 1118 -25.10 13.11 -35.93
C GLY A 1118 -24.86 14.58 -36.32
N GLN A 1119 -25.88 15.44 -36.45
CA GLN A 1119 -25.66 16.87 -36.71
C GLN A 1119 -26.35 17.72 -35.64
N LYS A 1120 -25.61 18.15 -34.62
CA LYS A 1120 -25.96 19.38 -33.90
C LYS A 1120 -25.18 20.50 -34.58
N GLU A 1121 -25.81 21.10 -35.60
CA GLU A 1121 -25.35 22.34 -36.19
C GLU A 1121 -25.15 23.38 -35.08
N LEU A 1122 -24.05 24.14 -35.17
CA LEU A 1122 -23.86 25.27 -34.31
C LEU A 1122 -24.82 26.38 -34.76
N PRO A 1123 -25.52 27.06 -33.83
CA PRO A 1123 -26.49 28.10 -34.19
C PRO A 1123 -25.89 29.28 -34.97
N GLU A 1124 -24.56 29.40 -34.99
CA GLU A 1124 -23.78 30.36 -35.77
C GLU A 1124 -22.44 29.69 -36.16
N PRO A 1125 -21.91 29.96 -37.36
CA PRO A 1125 -20.62 29.45 -37.78
C PRO A 1125 -19.49 29.99 -36.89
N VAL A 1126 -18.65 29.11 -36.34
CA VAL A 1126 -17.52 29.49 -35.48
C VAL A 1126 -16.29 29.69 -36.36
N ILE A 1127 -15.70 30.88 -36.27
CA ILE A 1127 -14.48 31.23 -36.99
C ILE A 1127 -13.28 30.86 -36.13
N CYS A 1128 -12.32 30.13 -36.68
CA CYS A 1128 -11.05 29.88 -36.01
C CYS A 1128 -10.22 31.16 -35.99
N GLU A 1129 -9.99 31.76 -34.83
CA GLU A 1129 -9.22 33.02 -34.72
C GLU A 1129 -7.75 32.89 -35.16
N LEU A 1130 -7.25 31.66 -35.34
CA LEU A 1130 -5.87 31.38 -35.77
C LEU A 1130 -5.72 31.29 -37.30
N CYS A 1131 -6.79 30.98 -38.04
CA CYS A 1131 -6.73 30.82 -39.49
C CYS A 1131 -7.93 31.37 -40.25
N ASN A 1132 -8.87 32.01 -39.55
CA ASN A 1132 -10.13 32.56 -40.04
C ASN A 1132 -11.03 31.58 -40.82
N GLU A 1133 -10.82 30.28 -40.70
CA GLU A 1133 -11.72 29.28 -41.29
C GLU A 1133 -13.00 29.13 -40.47
N VAL A 1134 -14.13 29.06 -41.17
CA VAL A 1134 -15.47 29.08 -40.59
C VAL A 1134 -16.04 27.67 -40.50
N TRP A 1135 -16.54 27.29 -39.32
CA TRP A 1135 -17.02 25.94 -39.04
C TRP A 1135 -18.43 25.95 -38.48
N THR A 1136 -19.33 25.26 -39.16
CA THR A 1136 -20.76 25.19 -38.81
C THR A 1136 -21.10 24.08 -37.83
N THR A 1137 -20.14 23.20 -37.48
CA THR A 1137 -20.37 22.12 -36.51
C THR A 1137 -19.24 22.02 -35.48
N ALA A 1138 -19.61 21.76 -34.22
CA ALA A 1138 -18.67 21.68 -33.12
C ALA A 1138 -17.66 20.54 -33.28
N GLN A 1139 -18.08 19.44 -33.93
CA GLN A 1139 -17.22 18.28 -34.12
C GLN A 1139 -16.13 18.54 -35.17
N ALA A 1140 -16.49 19.17 -36.29
CA ALA A 1140 -15.53 19.55 -37.32
C ALA A 1140 -14.53 20.59 -36.80
N TYR A 1141 -14.99 21.61 -36.07
CA TYR A 1141 -14.11 22.62 -35.47
C TYR A 1141 -13.09 22.00 -34.50
N ASN A 1142 -13.51 21.04 -33.67
CA ASN A 1142 -12.62 20.36 -32.73
C ASN A 1142 -11.57 19.48 -33.43
N GLN A 1143 -11.92 18.83 -34.55
CA GLN A 1143 -10.97 18.07 -35.35
C GLN A 1143 -9.98 19.02 -36.04
N HIS A 1144 -10.48 20.12 -36.60
CA HIS A 1144 -9.65 21.17 -37.18
C HIS A 1144 -8.60 21.70 -36.19
N LEU A 1145 -9.01 22.08 -34.97
CA LEU A 1145 -8.07 22.55 -33.94
C LEU A 1145 -7.02 21.49 -33.55
N LYS A 1146 -7.41 20.21 -33.50
CA LYS A 1146 -6.50 19.11 -33.21
C LYS A 1146 -5.48 18.86 -34.32
N PHE A 1147 -5.93 18.86 -35.57
CA PHE A 1147 -5.11 18.41 -36.70
C PHE A 1147 -4.35 19.56 -37.36
N LYS A 1148 -4.98 20.73 -37.54
CA LYS A 1148 -4.36 21.88 -38.20
C LYS A 1148 -3.54 22.72 -37.24
N HIS A 1149 -4.00 22.88 -36.00
CA HIS A 1149 -3.33 23.70 -34.98
C HIS A 1149 -2.65 22.89 -33.87
N SER A 1150 -2.69 21.55 -33.93
CA SER A 1150 -2.05 20.64 -32.96
C SER A 1150 -2.50 20.82 -31.51
N PHE A 1151 -3.72 21.32 -31.27
CA PHE A 1151 -4.23 21.52 -29.91
C PHE A 1151 -4.49 20.18 -29.23
N LYS A 1152 -3.83 19.95 -28.08
CA LYS A 1152 -3.97 18.75 -27.23
C LYS A 1152 -4.12 19.14 -25.76
N GLY A 1153 -4.77 18.28 -24.98
CA GLY A 1153 -4.91 18.47 -23.52
C GLY A 1153 -5.66 19.74 -23.15
N LYS A 1154 -5.10 20.53 -22.23
CA LYS A 1154 -5.73 21.71 -21.62
C LYS A 1154 -6.15 22.77 -22.65
N LYS A 1155 -5.31 23.05 -23.67
CA LYS A 1155 -5.63 24.02 -24.74
C LYS A 1155 -6.88 23.67 -25.55
N LEU A 1156 -7.16 22.39 -25.76
CA LEU A 1156 -8.38 21.94 -26.42
C LEU A 1156 -9.59 22.00 -25.48
N ALA A 1157 -9.38 21.81 -24.18
CA ALA A 1157 -10.43 21.99 -23.17
C ALA A 1157 -10.83 23.47 -23.05
N ASP A 1158 -9.86 24.38 -23.05
CA ASP A 1158 -10.09 25.83 -22.97
C ASP A 1158 -10.89 26.32 -24.21
N ALA A 1159 -10.54 25.87 -25.42
CA ALA A 1159 -11.31 26.17 -26.63
C ALA A 1159 -12.75 25.60 -26.61
N LYS A 1160 -12.98 24.48 -25.91
CA LYS A 1160 -14.34 23.94 -25.72
C LYS A 1160 -15.15 24.78 -24.74
N VAL A 1161 -14.52 25.29 -23.69
CA VAL A 1161 -15.17 26.19 -22.70
C VAL A 1161 -15.64 27.46 -23.39
N GLU A 1162 -14.87 28.00 -24.33
CA GLU A 1162 -15.24 29.19 -25.10
C GLU A 1162 -16.49 28.98 -26.01
N ILE A 1163 -16.62 27.81 -26.64
CA ILE A 1163 -17.82 27.48 -27.42
C ILE A 1163 -19.05 27.33 -26.51
N ILE A 1164 -18.85 26.79 -25.30
CA ILE A 1164 -19.92 26.62 -24.31
C ILE A 1164 -20.34 27.98 -23.74
N SER A 1165 -19.41 28.90 -23.48
CA SER A 1165 -19.72 30.24 -22.99
C SER A 1165 -20.49 31.07 -24.03
N LYS A 1166 -20.12 31.02 -25.32
CA LYS A 1166 -20.90 31.64 -26.41
C LYS A 1166 -22.32 31.07 -26.51
N LYS A 1167 -22.51 29.75 -26.30
CA LYS A 1167 -23.85 29.12 -26.21
C LYS A 1167 -24.65 29.59 -25.00
N ALA A 1168 -24.00 29.77 -23.84
CA ALA A 1168 -24.65 30.25 -22.62
C ALA A 1168 -25.12 31.71 -22.78
N ALA A 1169 -24.30 32.58 -23.38
CA ALA A 1169 -24.65 33.97 -23.65
C ALA A 1169 -25.87 34.09 -24.58
N LYS A 1170 -25.96 33.27 -25.63
CA LYS A 1170 -27.13 33.25 -26.54
C LYS A 1170 -28.41 32.76 -25.85
N LYS A 1171 -28.29 31.79 -24.92
CA LYS A 1171 -29.43 31.31 -24.12
C LYS A 1171 -29.91 32.38 -23.13
N ALA A 1172 -28.99 33.18 -22.58
CA ALA A 1172 -29.33 34.32 -21.73
C ALA A 1172 -30.00 35.45 -22.53
N ALA A 1173 -29.48 35.80 -23.71
CA ALA A 1173 -30.09 36.81 -24.59
C ALA A 1173 -31.50 36.40 -25.05
N LYS A 1174 -31.72 35.12 -25.38
CA LYS A 1174 -33.04 34.61 -25.75
C LYS A 1174 -34.04 34.63 -24.58
N LYS A 1175 -33.56 34.39 -23.35
CA LYS A 1175 -34.36 34.53 -22.12
C LYS A 1175 -34.68 35.98 -21.78
N ALA A 1176 -33.80 36.93 -22.12
CA ALA A 1176 -34.03 38.35 -21.94
C ALA A 1176 -35.06 38.88 -22.95
N ALA A 1177 -34.97 38.46 -24.22
CA ALA A 1177 -35.96 38.80 -25.24
C ALA A 1177 -37.36 38.20 -24.94
N GLN A 1178 -37.44 37.01 -24.34
CA GLN A 1178 -38.69 36.42 -23.86
C GLN A 1178 -39.27 37.05 -22.59
N LYS A 1179 -38.54 37.98 -21.95
CA LYS A 1179 -39.03 38.75 -20.80
C LYS A 1179 -39.46 40.17 -21.18
N GLN A 1180 -39.22 40.60 -22.41
CA GLN A 1180 -39.62 41.92 -22.95
C GLN A 1180 -40.77 41.85 -23.96
N ASN A 1181 -41.25 40.64 -24.26
CA ASN A 1181 -42.58 40.35 -24.81
C ASN A 1181 -43.40 39.68 -23.71
#